data_AF-A0A6C0ECC7-F1
#
_entry.id   AF-A0A6C0ECC7-F1
#
_cell.length_a   1.000
_cell.length_b   1.000
_cell.length_c   1.000
_cell.angle_alpha   90.00
_cell.angle_beta   90.00
_cell.angle_gamma   90.00
#
_symmetry.space_group_name_H-M   'P 1'
#
loop_
_entity.id
_entity.type
_entity.pdbx_description
1 polymer ?
#
loop_
_entity_poly.entity_id
_entity_poly.type
_entity_poly.pdbx_seq_one_letter_code
_entity_poly.pdbx_strand_id
1 'polypeptide(L)'
;MYILINLFIKKLIYLNIMNIVLTDSVKNFWIDSNRYSSFQSFNKFINYFFPENLEVLSNNNLLSELVIYDIQLEDNSIIDLNKINIIISVENCYNFDHYKHFNKYKDFNNNKIQIYFYNHINKLILNDKYIVIPVIYTQINYLNNYYNNIKPSVIIPFENKKFCIFVSNNYYRHDIKHKIREILKEIGECDFIESFKYLIENKSCYHSDELINLFQQYKFVFVCENSILDGYITEKIFNCFFSRSIPLYNGCLEIENYINKNSFINLNDIDNTIIDQISLLNSNENLFNKMINENKINNNFYDENYKTKLKDFIHNYDKKLNNKFVSIITIANDNFELLKILYDNINNQNYKYIKEWIIVCDNNYIHPELINKNFIIKYVKTNINQSIGTLKNIANNKVSSNYIVLMNDDDYYPPSYIDNCINKLNNKLLLCSKNIYLHDFILNKTFKTSCFKYVLAYKKEYLINHTFNDSNDNIDEFFTNNFTVDMEELLSDNSLVKFIHTNNKFFKNEVLIASTISNDGRISLPNGQIINLSDITKLQNNIIDIIIQNNYYSKYLSVFNLDNNIIDYDIVYLTGGFSIIWDPSDQKLGGSEQAVVQLSENWIKLNKKVAVYGNFSQDIIVNGVDYIHFSKFPFNKKFKTLISWRRHGLILLMYNEVIVDNLILDFHDNFSYTLADLDSHLMEKIFKKSNKINFKSTFHQECFIDFIKSKNINELSLDKYNIIPNGLRILPFLNNKILNNNEALVRNPYRFCYCSSYDRGLETILEKIWPVIYNNQPLAELHIYYGMDYIFDDNFKNKMKKLFSQSGVMDHGRQPMELIIREKYLSTFHLYINNSIAEIDCISIKESLITGCIPIISNFGVFKERHGIQFNWDPNNNELCQQVANNIIIHMHNFDNINNIRNNIKKSNLIIDWFDIAKLWLNNIN
;
A
#
# COMPACT_ATOMS: atom_id res chain seq x y z
N MET A 1 -54.37 0.17 18.08
CA MET A 1 -53.14 0.89 17.66
C MET A 1 -52.22 0.02 16.79
N TYR A 2 -51.86 -1.21 17.21
CA TYR A 2 -51.03 -2.15 16.43
C TYR A 2 -51.65 -2.61 15.08
N ILE A 3 -52.98 -2.70 15.00
CA ILE A 3 -53.71 -3.04 13.76
C ILE A 3 -53.81 -1.84 12.81
N LEU A 4 -53.90 -0.62 13.35
CA LEU A 4 -53.87 0.63 12.56
C LEU A 4 -52.49 0.91 12.00
N ILE A 5 -51.42 0.61 12.76
CA ILE A 5 -50.03 0.66 12.27
C ILE A 5 -49.79 -0.40 11.20
N ASN A 6 -50.34 -1.62 11.34
CA ASN A 6 -50.22 -2.65 10.30
C ASN A 6 -51.04 -2.34 9.03
N LEU A 7 -52.16 -1.62 9.13
CA LEU A 7 -52.90 -1.13 7.96
C LEU A 7 -52.21 0.08 7.33
N PHE A 8 -51.56 0.96 8.11
CA PHE A 8 -50.74 2.06 7.59
C PHE A 8 -49.45 1.55 6.93
N ILE A 9 -48.81 0.54 7.51
CA ILE A 9 -47.63 -0.15 6.95
C ILE A 9 -48.02 -1.00 5.73
N LYS A 10 -49.16 -1.71 5.73
CA LYS A 10 -49.65 -2.40 4.51
C LYS A 10 -50.06 -1.44 3.38
N LYS A 11 -50.50 -0.22 3.70
CA LYS A 11 -50.80 0.81 2.71
C LYS A 11 -49.53 1.53 2.21
N LEU A 12 -48.47 1.59 3.02
CA LEU A 12 -47.12 2.01 2.61
C LEU A 12 -46.37 0.92 1.81
N ILE A 13 -46.69 -0.36 2.02
CA ILE A 13 -46.08 -1.49 1.29
C ILE A 13 -46.61 -1.61 -0.16
N TYR A 14 -47.70 -0.92 -0.53
CA TYR A 14 -48.27 -0.97 -1.88
C TYR A 14 -47.81 0.16 -2.84
N LEU A 15 -46.75 0.90 -2.51
CA LEU A 15 -46.21 1.97 -3.36
C LEU A 15 -44.67 2.01 -3.35
N ASN A 16 -44.00 0.85 -3.31
CA ASN A 16 -42.57 0.80 -3.68
C ASN A 16 -42.45 0.82 -5.21
N ILE A 17 -42.81 1.98 -5.77
CA ILE A 17 -42.43 2.43 -7.11
C ILE A 17 -40.89 2.52 -7.12
N MET A 18 -40.25 2.25 -8.25
CA MET A 18 -38.82 2.57 -8.47
C MET A 18 -38.41 3.89 -7.77
N ASN A 19 -37.21 3.95 -7.19
CA ASN A 19 -36.62 5.23 -6.73
C ASN A 19 -36.28 6.09 -7.96
N ILE A 20 -37.30 6.76 -8.51
CA ILE A 20 -37.15 7.77 -9.57
C ILE A 20 -36.84 9.10 -8.88
N VAL A 21 -35.66 9.64 -9.17
CA VAL A 21 -35.18 10.91 -8.66
C VAL A 21 -35.22 11.94 -9.78
N LEU A 22 -35.87 13.07 -9.53
CA LEU A 22 -35.81 14.22 -10.43
C LEU A 22 -34.64 15.10 -10.02
N THR A 23 -33.83 15.54 -10.98
CA THR A 23 -32.88 16.63 -10.69
C THR A 23 -33.63 17.91 -10.32
N ASP A 24 -32.97 18.82 -9.60
CA ASP A 24 -33.57 20.10 -9.22
C ASP A 24 -34.11 20.87 -10.42
N SER A 25 -33.42 20.82 -11.57
CA SER A 25 -33.89 21.45 -12.80
C SER A 25 -35.23 20.88 -13.29
N VAL A 26 -35.36 19.55 -13.31
CA VAL A 26 -36.58 18.85 -13.74
C VAL A 26 -37.70 19.11 -12.75
N LYS A 27 -37.42 19.01 -11.45
CA LYS A 27 -38.41 19.28 -10.39
C LYS A 27 -38.92 20.72 -10.47
N ASN A 28 -38.01 21.70 -10.57
CA ASN A 28 -38.36 23.11 -10.64
C ASN A 28 -39.19 23.43 -11.89
N PHE A 29 -38.88 22.84 -13.05
CA PHE A 29 -39.60 23.13 -14.29
C PHE A 29 -40.93 22.37 -14.41
N TRP A 30 -40.93 21.05 -14.15
CA TRP A 30 -42.06 20.18 -14.43
C TRP A 30 -43.04 20.01 -13.27
N ILE A 31 -42.61 20.25 -12.02
CA ILE A 31 -43.41 20.00 -10.82
C ILE A 31 -43.73 21.29 -10.08
N ASP A 32 -42.71 22.07 -9.70
CA ASP A 32 -42.88 23.19 -8.77
C ASP A 32 -43.27 24.51 -9.48
N SER A 33 -43.17 24.54 -10.82
CA SER A 33 -43.48 25.71 -11.63
C SER A 33 -44.97 25.85 -11.91
N ASN A 34 -45.49 27.08 -11.77
CA ASN A 34 -46.86 27.40 -12.16
C ASN A 34 -47.05 27.60 -13.67
N ARG A 35 -46.03 27.38 -14.51
CA ARG A 35 -46.15 27.56 -15.97
C ARG A 35 -47.18 26.61 -16.57
N TYR A 36 -47.88 27.08 -17.60
CA TYR A 36 -48.80 26.28 -18.42
C TYR A 36 -48.18 24.96 -18.91
N SER A 37 -46.91 24.97 -19.33
CA SER A 37 -46.19 23.79 -19.82
C SER A 37 -45.71 22.82 -18.73
N SER A 38 -46.04 23.05 -17.46
CA SER A 38 -45.63 22.22 -16.32
C SER A 38 -46.68 21.16 -15.99
N PHE A 39 -46.30 20.02 -15.42
CA PHE A 39 -47.25 19.01 -14.93
C PHE A 39 -47.89 19.39 -13.60
N GLN A 40 -47.21 20.23 -12.80
CA GLN A 40 -47.66 20.71 -11.49
C GLN A 40 -47.95 19.59 -10.47
N SER A 41 -47.53 18.35 -10.76
CA SER A 41 -47.79 17.17 -9.94
C SER A 41 -46.79 16.06 -10.27
N PHE A 42 -46.05 15.61 -9.25
CA PHE A 42 -45.08 14.52 -9.37
C PHE A 42 -45.74 13.22 -9.85
N ASN A 43 -46.84 12.81 -9.22
CA ASN A 43 -47.53 11.57 -9.60
C ASN A 43 -48.03 11.62 -11.04
N LYS A 44 -48.54 12.78 -11.47
CA LYS A 44 -49.01 12.97 -12.84
C LYS A 44 -47.88 12.86 -13.85
N PHE A 45 -46.75 13.52 -13.57
CA PHE A 45 -45.54 13.44 -14.39
C PHE A 45 -45.04 12.00 -14.52
N ILE A 46 -44.92 11.28 -13.40
CA ILE A 46 -44.46 9.89 -13.40
C ILE A 46 -45.44 8.98 -14.17
N ASN A 47 -46.74 9.05 -13.89
CA ASN A 47 -47.74 8.21 -14.56
C ASN A 47 -47.88 8.52 -16.05
N TYR A 48 -47.52 9.73 -16.48
CA TYR A 48 -47.52 10.12 -17.88
C TYR A 48 -46.44 9.41 -18.68
N PHE A 49 -45.21 9.32 -18.16
CA PHE A 49 -44.08 8.70 -18.89
C PHE A 49 -43.88 7.21 -18.56
N PHE A 50 -44.20 6.78 -17.34
CA PHE A 50 -43.91 5.44 -16.83
C PHE A 50 -45.19 4.62 -16.61
N PRO A 51 -45.27 3.38 -17.13
CA PRO A 51 -46.43 2.51 -16.92
C PRO A 51 -46.58 2.03 -15.46
N GLU A 52 -47.83 1.91 -15.00
CA GLU A 52 -48.20 1.53 -13.61
C GLU A 52 -47.64 0.16 -13.16
N ASN A 53 -47.35 -0.75 -14.11
CA ASN A 53 -46.84 -2.11 -13.84
C ASN A 53 -45.30 -2.23 -13.90
N LEU A 54 -44.56 -1.13 -13.74
CA LEU A 54 -43.11 -1.17 -13.47
C LEU A 54 -42.78 -1.70 -12.06
N GLU A 55 -43.59 -2.63 -11.54
CA GLU A 55 -43.24 -3.51 -10.43
C GLU A 55 -42.12 -4.45 -10.89
N VAL A 56 -40.88 -3.97 -10.84
CA VAL A 56 -39.71 -4.85 -10.86
C VAL A 56 -39.47 -5.27 -9.42
N LEU A 57 -39.99 -6.45 -9.08
CA LEU A 57 -39.69 -7.31 -7.93
C LEU A 57 -38.65 -6.74 -6.96
N SER A 58 -39.13 -6.06 -5.92
CA SER A 58 -38.37 -5.60 -4.75
C SER A 58 -38.00 -6.72 -3.77
N ASN A 59 -37.82 -7.96 -4.25
CA ASN A 59 -37.45 -9.08 -3.39
C ASN A 59 -35.96 -9.13 -3.04
N ASN A 60 -35.14 -8.28 -3.67
CA ASN A 60 -33.75 -8.05 -3.29
C ASN A 60 -33.53 -6.52 -3.28
N ASN A 61 -32.87 -5.98 -2.26
CA ASN A 61 -32.56 -4.55 -2.04
C ASN A 61 -31.69 -3.88 -3.15
N LEU A 62 -31.96 -4.14 -4.42
CA LEU A 62 -31.01 -4.05 -5.54
C LEU A 62 -31.70 -3.50 -6.80
N LEU A 63 -32.13 -2.23 -6.75
CA LEU A 63 -32.36 -1.46 -7.97
C LEU A 63 -31.55 -0.17 -7.88
N SER A 64 -30.68 0.07 -8.88
CA SER A 64 -30.06 1.37 -9.09
C SER A 64 -31.15 2.43 -9.27
N GLU A 65 -30.98 3.59 -8.63
CA GLU A 65 -31.97 4.68 -8.77
C GLU A 65 -32.00 5.19 -10.22
N LEU A 66 -33.17 5.61 -10.67
CA LEU A 66 -33.35 6.22 -11.99
C LEU A 66 -33.35 7.73 -11.84
N VAL A 67 -32.47 8.42 -12.56
CA VAL A 67 -32.33 9.88 -12.44
C VAL A 67 -32.79 10.55 -13.73
N ILE A 68 -33.78 11.42 -13.62
CA ILE A 68 -34.34 12.16 -14.74
C ILE A 68 -33.67 13.52 -14.84
N TYR A 69 -33.06 13.78 -16.00
CA TYR A 69 -32.40 15.03 -16.34
C TYR A 69 -33.22 15.83 -17.34
N ASP A 70 -33.01 17.15 -17.29
CA ASP A 70 -33.63 18.10 -18.20
C ASP A 70 -32.96 18.06 -19.59
N ILE A 71 -33.73 18.30 -20.65
CA ILE A 71 -33.21 18.45 -22.02
C ILE A 71 -32.25 19.66 -22.18
N GLN A 72 -32.15 20.51 -21.15
CA GLN A 72 -31.18 21.60 -21.04
C GLN A 72 -29.84 21.18 -20.40
N LEU A 73 -29.63 19.89 -20.09
CA LEU A 73 -28.40 19.37 -19.50
C LEU A 73 -27.16 19.55 -20.42
N GLU A 74 -26.24 20.44 -20.03
CA GLU A 74 -24.96 20.65 -20.74
C GLU A 74 -23.77 19.97 -20.09
N ASP A 75 -23.73 19.98 -18.75
CA ASP A 75 -22.62 19.46 -17.98
C ASP A 75 -22.84 17.97 -17.67
N ASN A 76 -22.10 17.11 -18.37
CA ASN A 76 -22.13 15.67 -18.10
C ASN A 76 -21.38 15.29 -16.81
N SER A 77 -20.67 16.21 -16.13
CA SER A 77 -19.93 15.90 -14.89
C SER A 77 -20.85 15.56 -13.72
N ILE A 78 -22.07 16.11 -13.72
CA ILE A 78 -23.11 15.87 -12.69
C ILE A 78 -23.90 14.58 -12.91
N ILE A 79 -23.64 13.85 -14.01
CA ILE A 79 -24.31 12.58 -14.27
C ILE A 79 -23.64 11.47 -13.47
N ASP A 80 -24.40 10.85 -12.59
CA ASP A 80 -23.94 9.70 -11.80
C ASP A 80 -23.92 8.43 -12.66
N LEU A 81 -22.73 7.90 -12.90
CA LEU A 81 -22.53 6.67 -13.68
C LEU A 81 -22.96 5.40 -12.92
N ASN A 82 -23.25 5.52 -11.63
CA ASN A 82 -23.74 4.44 -10.77
C ASN A 82 -25.27 4.31 -10.81
N LYS A 83 -25.96 5.11 -11.63
CA LYS A 83 -27.41 5.19 -11.76
C LYS A 83 -27.85 4.96 -13.21
N ILE A 84 -29.17 4.78 -13.41
CA ILE A 84 -29.76 4.73 -14.75
C ILE A 84 -30.26 6.13 -15.10
N ASN A 85 -29.64 6.76 -16.11
CA ASN A 85 -29.91 8.16 -16.42
C ASN A 85 -30.92 8.31 -17.57
N ILE A 86 -31.88 9.22 -17.39
CA ILE A 86 -33.03 9.42 -18.27
C ILE A 86 -33.06 10.86 -18.78
N ILE A 87 -33.40 11.05 -20.05
CA ILE A 87 -33.75 12.36 -20.62
C ILE A 87 -35.15 12.33 -21.20
N ILE A 88 -35.89 13.42 -21.00
CA ILE A 88 -37.25 13.61 -21.48
C ILE A 88 -37.33 14.89 -22.31
N SER A 89 -37.97 14.80 -23.48
CA SER A 89 -38.40 15.94 -24.29
C SER A 89 -39.77 15.66 -24.90
N VAL A 90 -40.74 16.52 -24.60
CA VAL A 90 -42.10 16.48 -25.19
C VAL A 90 -42.21 17.32 -26.47
N GLU A 91 -41.13 17.99 -26.85
CA GLU A 91 -41.08 18.91 -27.99
C GLU A 91 -40.32 18.31 -29.17
N ASN A 92 -40.47 18.92 -30.34
CA ASN A 92 -39.69 18.53 -31.50
C ASN A 92 -38.31 19.19 -31.48
N CYS A 93 -37.29 18.45 -31.01
CA CYS A 93 -35.94 18.99 -30.88
C CYS A 93 -35.30 19.41 -32.21
N TYR A 94 -35.76 18.92 -33.36
CA TYR A 94 -35.26 19.35 -34.67
C TYR A 94 -35.71 20.75 -35.08
N ASN A 95 -36.85 21.22 -34.54
CA ASN A 95 -37.45 22.50 -34.93
C ASN A 95 -37.03 23.66 -34.03
N PHE A 96 -36.33 23.38 -32.94
CA PHE A 96 -35.97 24.37 -31.93
C PHE A 96 -34.49 24.24 -31.55
N ASP A 97 -33.79 25.36 -31.63
CA ASP A 97 -32.34 25.53 -31.46
C ASP A 97 -31.94 25.92 -30.03
N HIS A 98 -32.88 25.94 -29.08
CA HIS A 98 -32.61 26.28 -27.68
C HIS A 98 -32.41 25.06 -26.75
N TYR A 99 -32.48 23.83 -27.27
CA TYR A 99 -32.28 22.60 -26.47
C TYR A 99 -30.82 22.23 -26.36
N LYS A 100 -30.19 22.67 -25.27
CA LYS A 100 -28.74 22.57 -25.10
C LYS A 100 -28.19 21.14 -25.16
N HIS A 101 -28.84 20.17 -24.52
CA HIS A 101 -28.40 18.76 -24.56
C HIS A 101 -28.47 18.23 -25.99
N PHE A 102 -29.61 18.40 -26.66
CA PHE A 102 -29.82 17.94 -28.03
C PHE A 102 -28.87 18.64 -29.02
N ASN A 103 -28.61 19.93 -28.87
CA ASN A 103 -27.67 20.65 -29.73
C ASN A 103 -26.25 20.09 -29.64
N LYS A 104 -25.83 19.71 -28.43
CA LYS A 104 -24.49 19.19 -28.14
C LYS A 104 -24.31 17.73 -28.54
N TYR A 105 -25.29 16.88 -28.21
CA TYR A 105 -25.17 15.43 -28.38
C TYR A 105 -25.97 14.88 -29.57
N LYS A 106 -26.86 15.67 -30.18
CA LYS A 106 -27.85 15.20 -31.15
C LYS A 106 -28.65 14.02 -30.59
N ASP A 107 -29.32 13.26 -31.45
CA ASP A 107 -30.02 12.05 -31.03
C ASP A 107 -29.04 10.98 -30.52
N PHE A 108 -29.26 10.53 -29.29
CA PHE A 108 -28.70 9.33 -28.64
C PHE A 108 -27.16 9.23 -28.56
N ASN A 109 -26.38 10.26 -28.89
CA ASN A 109 -24.91 10.19 -28.79
C ASN A 109 -24.36 10.51 -27.38
N ASN A 110 -25.21 10.76 -26.39
CA ASN A 110 -24.74 10.89 -25.00
C ASN A 110 -24.61 9.49 -24.37
N ASN A 111 -23.37 9.00 -24.28
CA ASN A 111 -23.04 7.68 -23.75
C ASN A 111 -23.37 7.48 -22.26
N LYS A 112 -23.70 8.56 -21.52
CA LYS A 112 -24.09 8.50 -20.12
C LYS A 112 -25.59 8.33 -19.89
N ILE A 113 -26.41 8.44 -20.93
CA ILE A 113 -27.88 8.33 -20.85
C ILE A 113 -28.33 6.98 -21.39
N GLN A 114 -29.23 6.33 -20.66
CA GLN A 114 -29.71 4.98 -20.96
C GLN A 114 -31.16 4.98 -21.44
N ILE A 115 -31.98 5.95 -21.03
CA ILE A 115 -33.40 6.00 -21.38
C ILE A 115 -33.72 7.38 -21.93
N TYR A 116 -34.40 7.41 -23.08
CA TYR A 116 -34.84 8.64 -23.72
C TYR A 116 -36.34 8.58 -23.97
N PHE A 117 -37.07 9.62 -23.56
CA PHE A 117 -38.46 9.85 -23.98
C PHE A 117 -38.50 11.06 -24.90
N TYR A 118 -38.66 10.86 -26.19
CA TYR A 118 -38.66 11.94 -27.19
C TYR A 118 -39.96 11.96 -27.98
N ASN A 119 -40.43 13.17 -28.28
CA ASN A 119 -41.65 13.37 -29.07
C ASN A 119 -41.37 13.52 -30.57
N HIS A 120 -40.11 13.71 -30.98
CA HIS A 120 -39.70 13.76 -32.40
C HIS A 120 -39.31 12.40 -32.98
N ILE A 121 -39.77 11.31 -32.35
CA ILE A 121 -39.57 9.94 -32.81
C ILE A 121 -40.90 9.21 -32.87
N ASN A 122 -41.04 8.33 -33.85
CA ASN A 122 -42.26 7.59 -34.15
C ASN A 122 -42.17 6.10 -33.82
N LYS A 123 -40.97 5.60 -33.53
CA LYS A 123 -40.69 4.18 -33.26
C LYS A 123 -39.78 3.99 -32.07
N LEU A 124 -39.95 2.86 -31.40
CA LEU A 124 -39.07 2.44 -30.31
C LEU A 124 -37.70 2.04 -30.86
N ILE A 125 -36.63 2.55 -30.24
CA ILE A 125 -35.25 2.19 -30.57
C ILE A 125 -34.64 1.50 -29.35
N LEU A 126 -34.11 0.29 -29.52
CA LEU A 126 -33.53 -0.51 -28.44
C LEU A 126 -32.20 -1.12 -28.87
N ASN A 127 -31.19 -0.99 -28.01
CA ASN A 127 -29.93 -1.73 -28.08
C ASN A 127 -29.36 -1.96 -26.67
N ASP A 128 -28.16 -2.54 -26.57
CA ASP A 128 -27.51 -2.86 -25.29
C ASP A 128 -27.08 -1.64 -24.45
N LYS A 129 -27.10 -0.43 -25.03
CA LYS A 129 -26.65 0.82 -24.39
C LYS A 129 -27.81 1.70 -23.96
N TYR A 130 -28.86 1.80 -24.77
CA TYR A 130 -29.99 2.69 -24.52
C TYR A 130 -31.31 2.16 -25.10
N ILE A 131 -32.41 2.64 -24.52
CA ILE A 131 -33.77 2.53 -25.03
C ILE A 131 -34.36 3.93 -25.27
N VAL A 132 -35.07 4.08 -26.38
CA VAL A 132 -35.74 5.31 -26.78
C VAL A 132 -37.22 5.03 -26.97
N ILE A 133 -38.07 5.78 -26.28
CA ILE A 133 -39.51 5.58 -26.22
C ILE A 133 -40.21 6.80 -26.84
N PRO A 134 -41.03 6.60 -27.89
CA PRO A 134 -41.90 7.64 -28.40
C PRO A 134 -42.87 8.15 -27.35
N VAL A 135 -42.93 9.46 -27.13
CA VAL A 135 -43.84 10.07 -26.15
C VAL A 135 -45.30 9.76 -26.47
N ILE A 136 -45.67 9.62 -27.75
CA ILE A 136 -47.02 9.18 -28.17
C ILE A 136 -47.43 7.83 -27.56
N TYR A 137 -46.50 6.89 -27.34
CA TYR A 137 -46.83 5.60 -26.69
C TYR A 137 -47.22 5.82 -25.23
N THR A 138 -46.50 6.71 -24.55
CA THR A 138 -46.75 7.06 -23.15
C THR A 138 -48.06 7.84 -22.99
N GLN A 139 -48.36 8.73 -23.94
CA GLN A 139 -49.63 9.48 -24.00
C GLN A 139 -50.85 8.58 -24.21
N ILE A 140 -50.77 7.62 -25.14
CA ILE A 140 -51.86 6.66 -25.39
C ILE A 140 -52.06 5.77 -24.16
N ASN A 141 -50.98 5.30 -23.53
CA ASN A 141 -51.07 4.54 -22.29
C ASN A 141 -51.72 5.37 -21.17
N TYR A 142 -51.35 6.65 -21.03
CA TYR A 142 -51.97 7.56 -20.07
C TYR A 142 -53.47 7.77 -20.39
N LEU A 143 -53.85 7.99 -21.64
CA LEU A 143 -55.24 8.09 -22.05
C LEU A 143 -56.02 6.84 -21.64
N ASN A 144 -55.55 5.65 -22.03
CA ASN A 144 -56.24 4.38 -21.74
C ASN A 144 -56.46 4.14 -20.24
N ASN A 145 -55.50 4.52 -19.41
CA ASN A 145 -55.60 4.34 -17.95
C ASN A 145 -56.50 5.39 -17.29
N TYR A 146 -56.49 6.62 -17.78
CA TYR A 146 -57.12 7.74 -17.08
C TYR A 146 -58.38 8.29 -17.74
N TYR A 147 -58.78 7.83 -18.95
CA TYR A 147 -59.92 8.38 -19.71
C TYR A 147 -61.24 8.42 -18.93
N ASN A 148 -61.49 7.40 -18.11
CA ASN A 148 -62.72 7.32 -17.29
C ASN A 148 -62.67 8.19 -16.03
N ASN A 149 -61.45 8.46 -15.52
CA ASN A 149 -61.22 9.18 -14.28
C ASN A 149 -61.08 10.69 -14.52
N ILE A 150 -60.40 11.06 -15.61
CA ILE A 150 -60.26 12.45 -16.05
C ILE A 150 -61.42 12.76 -17.00
N LYS A 151 -62.34 13.59 -16.53
CA LYS A 151 -63.54 14.00 -17.26
C LYS A 151 -63.96 15.40 -16.83
N PRO A 152 -64.75 16.13 -17.64
CA PRO A 152 -65.24 17.44 -17.25
C PRO A 152 -66.09 17.34 -15.99
N SER A 153 -65.92 18.32 -15.10
CA SER A 153 -66.74 18.46 -13.89
C SER A 153 -68.15 18.95 -14.21
N VAL A 154 -68.32 19.67 -15.33
CA VAL A 154 -69.59 20.19 -15.82
C VAL A 154 -69.82 19.71 -17.25
N ILE A 155 -71.00 19.13 -17.51
CA ILE A 155 -71.40 18.72 -18.85
C ILE A 155 -72.33 19.79 -19.44
N ILE A 156 -71.92 20.37 -20.57
CA ILE A 156 -72.72 21.37 -21.29
C ILE A 156 -73.60 20.65 -22.33
N PRO A 157 -74.93 20.86 -22.35
CA PRO A 157 -75.81 20.34 -23.39
C PRO A 157 -75.39 20.76 -24.80
N PHE A 158 -75.67 19.93 -25.80
CA PHE A 158 -75.20 20.13 -27.18
C PHE A 158 -75.61 21.49 -27.77
N GLU A 159 -76.84 21.92 -27.53
CA GLU A 159 -77.40 23.18 -27.99
C GLU A 159 -76.70 24.42 -27.38
N ASN A 160 -76.09 24.26 -26.20
CA ASN A 160 -75.39 25.32 -25.49
C ASN A 160 -73.88 25.32 -25.73
N LYS A 161 -73.34 24.30 -26.43
CA LYS A 161 -71.93 24.28 -26.79
C LYS A 161 -71.65 25.30 -27.88
N LYS A 162 -70.61 26.11 -27.65
CA LYS A 162 -70.01 26.99 -28.66
C LYS A 162 -69.41 26.17 -29.81
N PHE A 163 -69.20 26.80 -30.95
CA PHE A 163 -68.74 26.10 -32.15
C PHE A 163 -67.29 25.57 -32.00
N CYS A 164 -66.27 26.44 -32.02
CA CYS A 164 -64.87 25.99 -32.04
C CYS A 164 -63.95 26.88 -31.19
N ILE A 165 -62.95 26.27 -30.54
CA ILE A 165 -61.84 26.99 -29.88
C ILE A 165 -60.48 26.57 -30.47
N PHE A 166 -59.62 27.55 -30.74
CA PHE A 166 -58.26 27.36 -31.24
C PHE A 166 -57.27 27.30 -30.07
N VAL A 167 -56.53 26.20 -29.93
CA VAL A 167 -55.65 25.96 -28.76
C VAL A 167 -54.18 26.24 -29.01
N SER A 168 -53.86 26.79 -30.17
CA SER A 168 -52.50 27.01 -30.63
C SER A 168 -52.20 28.49 -30.79
N ASN A 169 -51.13 28.94 -30.15
CA ASN A 169 -50.58 30.28 -30.30
C ASN A 169 -50.23 30.64 -31.76
N ASN A 170 -50.44 31.90 -32.14
CA ASN A 170 -50.11 32.48 -33.45
C ASN A 170 -48.62 32.46 -33.87
N TYR A 171 -47.66 32.08 -33.02
CA TYR A 171 -46.23 32.10 -33.38
C TYR A 171 -45.82 31.05 -34.42
N TYR A 172 -46.30 29.81 -34.29
CA TYR A 172 -45.89 28.71 -35.18
C TYR A 172 -46.98 28.40 -36.20
N ARG A 173 -46.59 28.14 -37.46
CA ARG A 173 -47.50 27.74 -38.53
C ARG A 173 -48.72 28.69 -38.65
N HIS A 174 -48.47 30.00 -38.59
CA HIS A 174 -49.52 31.03 -38.59
C HIS A 174 -50.40 30.96 -39.85
N ASP A 175 -49.82 30.77 -41.03
CA ASP A 175 -50.55 30.81 -42.30
C ASP A 175 -51.62 29.71 -42.41
N ILE A 176 -51.29 28.47 -41.98
CA ILE A 176 -52.26 27.38 -41.98
C ILE A 176 -53.35 27.60 -40.93
N LYS A 177 -53.01 28.14 -39.76
CA LYS A 177 -53.98 28.51 -38.71
C LYS A 177 -54.94 29.58 -39.20
N HIS A 178 -54.42 30.60 -39.88
CA HIS A 178 -55.23 31.65 -40.49
C HIS A 178 -56.13 31.10 -41.59
N LYS A 179 -55.59 30.28 -42.51
CA LYS A 179 -56.37 29.63 -43.57
C LYS A 179 -57.53 28.81 -43.01
N ILE A 180 -57.26 27.96 -42.01
CA ILE A 180 -58.30 27.12 -41.37
C ILE A 180 -59.30 27.99 -40.62
N ARG A 181 -58.86 29.06 -39.96
CA ARG A 181 -59.74 30.01 -39.27
C ARG A 181 -60.75 30.64 -40.23
N GLU A 182 -60.30 31.14 -41.38
CA GLU A 182 -61.21 31.76 -42.34
C GLU A 182 -62.25 30.76 -42.88
N ILE A 183 -61.84 29.51 -43.12
CA ILE A 183 -62.76 28.43 -43.51
C ILE A 183 -63.78 28.12 -42.39
N LEU A 184 -63.32 27.95 -41.14
CA LEU A 184 -64.21 27.58 -40.04
C LEU A 184 -65.19 28.69 -39.64
N LYS A 185 -64.83 29.97 -39.84
CA LYS A 185 -65.73 31.12 -39.61
C LYS A 185 -66.98 31.11 -40.48
N GLU A 186 -66.94 30.45 -41.63
CA GLU A 186 -68.11 30.29 -42.50
C GLU A 186 -69.18 29.38 -41.86
N ILE A 187 -68.78 28.51 -40.93
CA ILE A 187 -69.66 27.55 -40.23
C ILE A 187 -70.15 28.12 -38.88
N GLY A 188 -69.26 28.77 -38.12
CA GLY A 188 -69.59 29.30 -36.80
C GLY A 188 -68.49 30.13 -36.15
N GLU A 189 -68.82 30.80 -35.04
CA GLU A 189 -67.89 31.65 -34.31
C GLU A 189 -66.75 30.84 -33.67
N CYS A 190 -65.51 31.29 -33.88
CA CYS A 190 -64.30 30.63 -33.39
C CYS A 190 -63.62 31.48 -32.31
N ASP A 191 -63.47 30.92 -31.12
CA ASP A 191 -62.75 31.51 -30.01
C ASP A 191 -61.26 31.12 -30.01
N PHE A 192 -60.44 31.90 -29.31
CA PHE A 192 -59.00 31.66 -29.16
C PHE A 192 -58.67 31.42 -27.70
N ILE A 193 -57.85 30.41 -27.43
CA ILE A 193 -57.42 30.06 -26.07
C ILE A 193 -56.74 31.23 -25.36
N GLU A 194 -56.08 32.13 -26.10
CA GLU A 194 -55.47 33.36 -25.59
C GLU A 194 -56.48 34.26 -24.88
N SER A 195 -57.74 34.27 -25.33
CA SER A 195 -58.82 35.06 -24.72
C SER A 195 -59.16 34.56 -23.31
N PHE A 196 -58.80 33.32 -22.99
CA PHE A 196 -59.00 32.66 -21.71
C PHE A 196 -57.70 32.52 -20.91
N LYS A 197 -56.64 33.25 -21.29
CA LYS A 197 -55.34 33.16 -20.63
C LYS A 197 -55.44 33.32 -19.11
N TYR A 198 -56.25 34.25 -18.61
CA TYR A 198 -56.46 34.46 -17.17
C TYR A 198 -56.99 33.22 -16.42
N LEU A 199 -57.68 32.31 -17.12
CA LEU A 199 -58.24 31.09 -16.54
C LEU A 199 -57.20 29.97 -16.45
N ILE A 200 -56.28 29.90 -17.42
CA ILE A 200 -55.41 28.73 -17.63
C ILE A 200 -53.92 29.01 -17.51
N GLU A 201 -53.46 30.26 -17.47
CA GLU A 201 -52.03 30.60 -17.59
C GLU A 201 -51.16 29.96 -16.50
N ASN A 202 -51.74 29.77 -15.31
CA ASN A 202 -51.09 29.16 -14.16
C ASN A 202 -51.52 27.70 -13.94
N LYS A 203 -52.16 27.07 -14.93
CA LYS A 203 -52.71 25.71 -14.87
C LYS A 203 -52.00 24.82 -15.88
N SER A 204 -51.77 23.57 -15.50
CA SER A 204 -51.09 22.60 -16.36
C SER A 204 -51.82 22.38 -17.70
N CYS A 205 -51.08 22.36 -18.81
CA CYS A 205 -51.57 21.98 -20.14
C CYS A 205 -51.82 20.48 -20.28
N TYR A 206 -51.30 19.68 -19.35
CA TYR A 206 -51.47 18.23 -19.35
C TYR A 206 -52.77 17.85 -18.66
N HIS A 207 -53.94 18.14 -19.22
CA HIS A 207 -55.22 17.67 -18.67
C HIS A 207 -55.53 18.27 -17.27
N SER A 208 -55.43 19.59 -17.10
CA SER A 208 -55.96 20.25 -15.90
C SER A 208 -57.49 20.35 -15.96
N ASP A 209 -58.14 20.38 -14.80
CA ASP A 209 -59.59 20.49 -14.73
C ASP A 209 -60.07 21.78 -15.42
N GLU A 210 -59.36 22.89 -15.24
CA GLU A 210 -59.69 24.17 -15.87
C GLU A 210 -59.67 24.08 -17.40
N LEU A 211 -58.65 23.44 -17.97
CA LEU A 211 -58.51 23.28 -19.42
C LEU A 211 -59.58 22.32 -19.98
N ILE A 212 -59.81 21.20 -19.31
CA ILE A 212 -60.82 20.20 -19.70
C ILE A 212 -62.21 20.82 -19.67
N ASN A 213 -62.55 21.56 -18.60
CA ASN A 213 -63.85 22.23 -18.48
C ASN A 213 -63.99 23.39 -19.48
N LEU A 214 -62.91 24.10 -19.83
CA LEU A 214 -62.93 25.11 -20.90
C LEU A 214 -63.27 24.47 -22.24
N PHE A 215 -62.55 23.41 -22.62
CA PHE A 215 -62.76 22.74 -23.91
C PHE A 215 -64.15 22.09 -24.01
N GLN A 216 -64.70 21.63 -22.89
CA GLN A 216 -66.06 21.06 -22.82
C GLN A 216 -67.17 22.07 -23.16
N GLN A 217 -66.89 23.38 -23.14
CA GLN A 217 -67.86 24.39 -23.60
C GLN A 217 -68.01 24.43 -25.13
N TYR A 218 -67.12 23.75 -25.87
CA TYR A 218 -67.09 23.77 -27.33
C TYR A 218 -67.48 22.40 -27.90
N LYS A 219 -68.07 22.41 -29.10
CA LYS A 219 -68.27 21.20 -29.91
C LYS A 219 -66.92 20.76 -30.48
N PHE A 220 -66.18 21.71 -31.04
CA PHE A 220 -64.92 21.45 -31.70
C PHE A 220 -63.74 22.14 -31.00
N VAL A 221 -62.59 21.48 -31.00
CA VAL A 221 -61.33 22.06 -30.54
C VAL A 221 -60.32 21.94 -31.67
N PHE A 222 -59.87 23.07 -32.20
CA PHE A 222 -58.87 23.07 -33.26
C PHE A 222 -57.46 22.89 -32.68
N VAL A 223 -56.88 21.73 -32.99
CA VAL A 223 -55.56 21.28 -32.54
C VAL A 223 -54.57 21.40 -33.69
N CYS A 224 -53.71 22.41 -33.63
CA CYS A 224 -52.61 22.57 -34.57
C CYS A 224 -51.28 22.32 -33.87
N GLU A 225 -50.54 21.32 -34.35
CA GLU A 225 -49.20 21.02 -33.83
C GLU A 225 -48.16 22.03 -34.30
N ASN A 226 -47.15 22.26 -33.44
CA ASN A 226 -46.10 23.25 -33.69
C ASN A 226 -45.19 22.86 -34.88
N SER A 227 -45.09 21.57 -35.18
CA SER A 227 -44.37 21.04 -36.34
C SER A 227 -45.08 19.85 -36.95
N ILE A 228 -44.76 19.52 -38.20
CA ILE A 228 -45.21 18.30 -38.87
C ILE A 228 -44.02 17.35 -38.88
N LEU A 229 -44.10 16.30 -38.07
CA LEU A 229 -43.16 15.21 -38.05
C LEU A 229 -43.94 13.95 -37.65
N ASP A 230 -43.61 12.82 -38.26
CA ASP A 230 -44.22 11.55 -37.85
C ASP A 230 -43.88 11.25 -36.38
N GLY A 231 -44.88 10.83 -35.62
CA GLY A 231 -44.78 10.58 -34.18
C GLY A 231 -44.89 11.83 -33.29
N TYR A 232 -44.75 13.04 -33.84
CA TYR A 232 -44.92 14.29 -33.07
C TYR A 232 -46.40 14.63 -32.89
N ILE A 233 -46.96 14.09 -31.81
CA ILE A 233 -48.32 14.34 -31.34
C ILE A 233 -48.19 14.78 -29.89
N THR A 234 -48.88 15.85 -29.52
CA THR A 234 -48.76 16.45 -28.18
C THR A 234 -50.00 16.20 -27.34
N GLU A 235 -49.97 16.64 -26.09
CA GLU A 235 -51.09 16.56 -25.15
C GLU A 235 -52.37 17.24 -25.67
N LYS A 236 -52.26 18.14 -26.65
CA LYS A 236 -53.38 18.96 -27.17
C LYS A 236 -54.56 18.11 -27.67
N ILE A 237 -54.32 17.07 -28.48
CA ILE A 237 -55.41 16.21 -28.95
C ILE A 237 -56.01 15.38 -27.81
N PHE A 238 -55.17 14.93 -26.87
CA PHE A 238 -55.61 14.17 -25.70
C PHE A 238 -56.47 15.03 -24.76
N ASN A 239 -56.16 16.31 -24.59
CA ASN A 239 -57.01 17.27 -23.86
C ASN A 239 -58.44 17.31 -24.43
N CYS A 240 -58.60 17.24 -25.75
CA CYS A 240 -59.91 17.22 -26.42
C CYS A 240 -60.69 15.94 -26.08
N PHE A 241 -60.00 14.79 -26.08
CA PHE A 241 -60.62 13.53 -25.70
C PHE A 241 -61.07 13.54 -24.25
N PHE A 242 -60.23 14.00 -23.33
CA PHE A 242 -60.59 14.16 -21.93
C PHE A 242 -61.73 15.17 -21.72
N SER A 243 -61.83 16.21 -22.56
CA SER A 243 -62.91 17.20 -22.49
C SER A 243 -64.24 16.76 -23.08
N ARG A 244 -64.29 15.64 -23.82
CA ARG A 244 -65.47 15.21 -24.61
C ARG A 244 -65.85 16.22 -25.70
N SER A 245 -64.85 16.77 -26.37
CA SER A 245 -64.99 17.63 -27.55
C SER A 245 -64.34 16.97 -28.77
N ILE A 246 -64.79 17.30 -29.98
CA ILE A 246 -64.26 16.71 -31.22
C ILE A 246 -62.99 17.48 -31.62
N PRO A 247 -61.81 16.82 -31.73
CA PRO A 247 -60.61 17.48 -32.22
C PRO A 247 -60.71 17.72 -33.74
N LEU A 248 -60.42 18.95 -34.16
CA LEU A 248 -60.12 19.30 -35.54
C LEU A 248 -58.58 19.38 -35.66
N TYR A 249 -57.95 18.35 -36.19
CA TYR A 249 -56.51 18.13 -36.04
C TYR A 249 -55.71 18.52 -37.28
N ASN A 250 -54.62 19.25 -37.10
CA ASN A 250 -53.63 19.54 -38.13
C ASN A 250 -52.20 19.38 -37.57
N GLY A 251 -51.45 18.39 -38.04
CA GLY A 251 -50.16 17.99 -37.45
C GLY A 251 -49.55 16.78 -38.14
N CYS A 252 -49.08 15.79 -37.36
CA CYS A 252 -48.56 14.50 -37.86
C CYS A 252 -49.41 13.94 -39.02
N LEU A 253 -48.79 13.69 -40.18
CA LEU A 253 -49.48 13.17 -41.37
C LEU A 253 -50.01 11.75 -41.15
N GLU A 254 -49.24 10.96 -40.41
CA GLU A 254 -49.51 9.56 -40.07
C GLU A 254 -50.32 9.41 -38.77
N ILE A 255 -51.08 10.43 -38.35
CA ILE A 255 -51.83 10.41 -37.08
C ILE A 255 -52.80 9.22 -36.98
N GLU A 256 -53.35 8.78 -38.12
CA GLU A 256 -54.27 7.64 -38.16
C GLU A 256 -53.61 6.33 -37.73
N ASN A 257 -52.27 6.21 -37.73
CA ASN A 257 -51.58 5.05 -37.18
C ASN A 257 -51.73 4.94 -35.64
N TYR A 258 -52.08 6.04 -34.98
CA TYR A 258 -52.14 6.15 -33.53
C TYR A 258 -53.59 6.36 -33.04
N ILE A 259 -54.32 7.27 -33.69
CA ILE A 259 -55.65 7.73 -33.27
C ILE A 259 -56.70 7.22 -34.26
N ASN A 260 -57.85 6.80 -33.74
CA ASN A 260 -58.96 6.33 -34.57
C ASN A 260 -59.51 7.49 -35.42
N LYS A 261 -59.49 7.34 -36.75
CA LYS A 261 -60.01 8.32 -37.71
C LYS A 261 -61.48 8.71 -37.51
N ASN A 262 -62.27 7.86 -36.84
CA ASN A 262 -63.66 8.18 -36.51
C ASN A 262 -63.81 9.04 -35.23
N SER A 263 -62.71 9.39 -34.55
CA SER A 263 -62.73 10.13 -33.27
C SER A 263 -62.21 11.57 -33.37
N PHE A 264 -61.67 11.97 -34.52
CA PHE A 264 -61.21 13.33 -34.82
C PHE A 264 -61.45 13.66 -36.30
N ILE A 265 -61.36 14.93 -36.68
CA ILE A 265 -61.43 15.36 -38.08
C ILE A 265 -60.04 15.78 -38.52
N ASN A 266 -59.50 15.12 -39.55
CA ASN A 266 -58.18 15.41 -40.10
C ASN A 266 -58.25 16.64 -41.01
N LEU A 267 -57.51 17.70 -40.67
CA LEU A 267 -57.43 18.95 -41.42
C LEU A 267 -56.07 19.13 -42.12
N ASN A 268 -55.26 18.08 -42.28
CA ASN A 268 -54.01 18.18 -43.04
C ASN A 268 -54.30 18.49 -44.52
N ASP A 269 -55.31 17.84 -45.11
CA ASP A 269 -55.74 18.03 -46.49
C ASP A 269 -57.23 18.45 -46.55
N ILE A 270 -57.52 19.70 -46.18
CA ILE A 270 -58.90 20.21 -46.11
C ILE A 270 -59.54 20.37 -47.49
N ASP A 271 -60.74 19.84 -47.66
CA ASP A 271 -61.59 19.99 -48.84
C ASP A 271 -63.06 20.28 -48.44
N ASN A 272 -63.93 20.47 -49.44
CA ASN A 272 -65.35 20.75 -49.20
C ASN A 272 -66.07 19.62 -48.46
N THR A 273 -65.63 18.37 -48.61
CA THR A 273 -66.27 17.22 -47.94
C THR A 273 -66.04 17.26 -46.42
N ILE A 274 -64.85 17.70 -46.00
CA ILE A 274 -64.51 17.92 -44.59
C ILE A 274 -65.31 19.09 -44.00
N ILE A 275 -65.47 20.18 -44.77
CA ILE A 275 -66.27 21.35 -44.36
C ILE A 275 -67.75 20.96 -44.16
N ASP A 276 -68.30 20.17 -45.08
CA ASP A 276 -69.67 19.63 -44.99
C ASP A 276 -69.81 18.70 -43.78
N GLN A 277 -68.81 17.86 -43.50
CA GLN A 277 -68.79 16.97 -42.33
C GLN A 277 -68.81 17.76 -41.02
N ILE A 278 -68.01 18.84 -40.91
CA ILE A 278 -67.99 19.70 -39.72
C ILE A 278 -69.34 20.39 -39.54
N SER A 279 -69.93 20.92 -40.62
CA SER A 279 -71.24 21.58 -40.61
C SER A 279 -72.37 20.63 -40.18
N LEU A 280 -72.32 19.39 -40.67
CA LEU A 280 -73.27 18.34 -40.29
C LEU A 280 -73.14 17.97 -38.80
N LEU A 281 -71.91 17.79 -38.30
CA LEU A 281 -71.66 17.51 -36.88
C LEU A 281 -72.03 18.68 -35.96
N ASN A 282 -71.90 19.93 -36.44
CA ASN A 282 -72.30 21.12 -35.70
C ASN A 282 -73.82 21.21 -35.49
N SER A 283 -74.60 20.69 -36.44
CA SER A 283 -76.07 20.78 -36.44
C SER A 283 -76.77 19.49 -35.97
N ASN A 284 -76.06 18.37 -35.84
CA ASN A 284 -76.64 17.07 -35.50
C ASN A 284 -76.01 16.45 -34.24
N GLU A 285 -76.75 16.52 -33.12
CA GLU A 285 -76.32 15.99 -31.82
C GLU A 285 -76.03 14.48 -31.86
N ASN A 286 -76.83 13.69 -32.58
CA ASN A 286 -76.65 12.24 -32.64
C ASN A 286 -75.33 11.86 -33.32
N LEU A 287 -74.99 12.53 -34.42
CA LEU A 287 -73.71 12.31 -35.12
C LEU A 287 -72.53 12.81 -34.29
N PHE A 288 -72.68 13.97 -33.62
CA PHE A 288 -71.69 14.49 -32.69
C PHE A 288 -71.41 13.49 -31.56
N ASN A 289 -72.45 13.02 -30.87
CA ASN A 289 -72.34 12.06 -29.78
C ASN A 289 -71.81 10.71 -30.25
N LYS A 290 -72.14 10.27 -31.48
CA LYS A 290 -71.56 9.07 -32.08
C LYS A 290 -70.03 9.21 -32.14
N MET A 291 -69.52 10.31 -32.70
CA MET A 291 -68.08 10.58 -32.81
C MET A 291 -67.38 10.74 -31.44
N ILE A 292 -68.04 11.39 -30.48
CA ILE A 292 -67.55 11.49 -29.09
C ILE A 292 -67.49 10.13 -28.39
N ASN A 293 -68.32 9.16 -28.76
CA ASN A 293 -68.33 7.84 -28.14
C ASN A 293 -67.46 6.80 -28.87
N GLU A 294 -66.91 7.12 -30.04
CA GLU A 294 -65.96 6.25 -30.75
C GLU A 294 -64.72 5.96 -29.89
N ASN A 295 -64.11 4.78 -30.06
CA ASN A 295 -62.80 4.49 -29.46
C ASN A 295 -61.78 5.54 -29.93
N LYS A 296 -60.91 6.03 -29.05
CA LYS A 296 -59.96 7.12 -29.40
C LYS A 296 -58.72 6.60 -30.11
N ILE A 297 -58.30 5.39 -29.76
CA ILE A 297 -57.07 4.79 -30.27
C ILE A 297 -57.40 3.94 -31.50
N ASN A 298 -56.54 3.96 -32.51
CA ASN A 298 -56.71 3.05 -33.64
C ASN A 298 -56.60 1.60 -33.14
N ASN A 299 -57.53 0.72 -33.57
CA ASN A 299 -57.51 -0.69 -33.20
C ASN A 299 -56.24 -1.43 -33.68
N ASN A 300 -55.55 -0.92 -34.70
CA ASN A 300 -54.29 -1.45 -35.21
C ASN A 300 -53.05 -0.79 -34.56
N PHE A 301 -53.24 0.13 -33.62
CA PHE A 301 -52.11 0.75 -32.92
C PHE A 301 -51.31 -0.30 -32.16
N TYR A 302 -50.00 -0.31 -32.38
CA TYR A 302 -49.06 -1.17 -31.69
C TYR A 302 -47.95 -0.31 -31.09
N ASP A 303 -47.84 -0.33 -29.76
CA ASP A 303 -46.86 0.44 -28.98
C ASP A 303 -45.48 -0.23 -28.89
N GLU A 304 -45.23 -1.21 -29.78
CA GLU A 304 -44.01 -2.02 -29.82
C GLU A 304 -43.70 -2.78 -28.53
N ASN A 305 -44.70 -3.03 -27.69
CA ASN A 305 -44.54 -3.60 -26.35
C ASN A 305 -43.55 -2.79 -25.49
N TYR A 306 -43.52 -1.46 -25.63
CA TYR A 306 -42.52 -0.61 -24.97
C TYR A 306 -42.46 -0.82 -23.46
N LYS A 307 -43.58 -1.12 -22.80
CA LYS A 307 -43.66 -1.34 -21.35
C LYS A 307 -42.80 -2.52 -20.91
N THR A 308 -42.93 -3.66 -21.59
CA THR A 308 -42.14 -4.87 -21.32
C THR A 308 -40.67 -4.63 -21.66
N LYS A 309 -40.39 -4.03 -22.84
CA LYS A 309 -39.02 -3.73 -23.25
C LYS A 309 -38.30 -2.77 -22.31
N LEU A 310 -38.97 -1.73 -21.81
CA LEU A 310 -38.43 -0.80 -20.82
C LEU A 310 -38.12 -1.53 -19.51
N LYS A 311 -39.05 -2.35 -19.02
CA LYS A 311 -38.87 -3.15 -17.80
C LYS A 311 -37.66 -4.09 -17.91
N ASP A 312 -37.58 -4.84 -19.02
CA ASP A 312 -36.48 -5.77 -19.28
C ASP A 312 -35.15 -5.04 -19.46
N PHE A 313 -35.15 -3.90 -20.14
CA PHE A 313 -33.96 -3.07 -20.31
C PHE A 313 -33.43 -2.57 -18.97
N ILE A 314 -34.29 -2.01 -18.11
CA ILE A 314 -33.90 -1.55 -16.77
C ILE A 314 -33.33 -2.71 -15.96
N HIS A 315 -34.00 -3.87 -15.95
CA HIS A 315 -33.54 -5.05 -15.20
C HIS A 315 -32.18 -5.56 -15.69
N ASN A 316 -32.00 -5.69 -17.00
CA ASN A 316 -30.75 -6.18 -17.58
C ASN A 316 -29.60 -5.18 -17.38
N TYR A 317 -29.87 -3.88 -17.51
CA TYR A 317 -28.88 -2.84 -17.31
C TYR A 317 -28.45 -2.74 -15.85
N ASP A 318 -29.40 -2.82 -14.91
CA ASP A 318 -29.12 -2.83 -13.47
C ASP A 318 -28.26 -4.05 -13.06
N LYS A 319 -28.57 -5.24 -13.59
CA LYS A 319 -27.73 -6.43 -13.39
C LYS A 319 -26.31 -6.24 -13.92
N LYS A 320 -26.16 -5.59 -15.08
CA LYS A 320 -24.86 -5.27 -15.70
C LYS A 320 -24.07 -4.24 -14.91
N LEU A 321 -24.73 -3.23 -14.33
CA LEU A 321 -24.15 -2.25 -13.41
C LEU A 321 -23.68 -2.93 -12.12
N ASN A 322 -24.53 -3.77 -11.51
CA ASN A 322 -24.22 -4.49 -10.28
C ASN A 322 -22.99 -5.40 -10.41
N ASN A 323 -22.79 -5.99 -11.58
CA ASN A 323 -21.60 -6.77 -11.89
C ASN A 323 -20.32 -5.94 -12.12
N LYS A 324 -20.37 -4.61 -12.02
CA LYS A 324 -19.18 -3.74 -12.11
C LYS A 324 -18.81 -3.12 -10.77
N PHE A 325 -19.71 -3.10 -9.78
CA PHE A 325 -19.42 -2.41 -8.54
C PHE A 325 -18.29 -3.08 -7.74
N VAL A 326 -17.50 -2.22 -7.11
CA VAL A 326 -16.40 -2.59 -6.22
C VAL A 326 -16.67 -2.09 -4.80
N SER A 327 -16.44 -2.97 -3.83
CA SER A 327 -16.30 -2.60 -2.41
C SER A 327 -14.82 -2.59 -2.05
N ILE A 328 -14.33 -1.49 -1.49
CA ILE A 328 -12.96 -1.38 -1.00
C ILE A 328 -12.97 -1.73 0.49
N ILE A 329 -12.02 -2.56 0.94
CA ILE A 329 -11.82 -2.90 2.36
C ILE A 329 -10.49 -2.33 2.83
N THR A 330 -10.52 -1.67 3.99
CA THR A 330 -9.35 -1.16 4.71
C THR A 330 -9.44 -1.56 6.18
N ILE A 331 -8.38 -2.19 6.69
CA ILE A 331 -8.17 -2.38 8.12
C ILE A 331 -7.25 -1.24 8.58
N ALA A 332 -7.79 -0.28 9.32
CA ALA A 332 -7.08 0.97 9.61
C ALA A 332 -6.45 0.94 11.01
N ASN A 333 -5.25 1.52 11.13
CA ASN A 333 -4.51 1.63 12.39
C ASN A 333 -4.79 2.94 13.15
N ASP A 334 -5.98 3.52 12.98
CA ASP A 334 -6.43 4.78 13.61
C ASP A 334 -5.53 6.01 13.37
N ASN A 335 -4.83 6.07 12.23
CA ASN A 335 -4.10 7.26 11.80
C ASN A 335 -4.90 8.04 10.75
N PHE A 336 -5.49 9.16 11.18
CA PHE A 336 -6.34 9.98 10.32
C PHE A 336 -5.62 10.54 9.08
N GLU A 337 -4.34 10.91 9.20
CA GLU A 337 -3.57 11.43 8.06
C GLU A 337 -3.33 10.34 7.00
N LEU A 338 -3.06 9.09 7.42
CA LEU A 338 -2.95 7.96 6.49
C LEU A 338 -4.30 7.70 5.78
N LEU A 339 -5.41 7.70 6.52
CA LEU A 339 -6.74 7.55 5.93
C LEU A 339 -7.08 8.67 4.94
N LYS A 340 -6.64 9.90 5.19
CA LYS A 340 -6.80 11.03 4.28
C LYS A 340 -5.99 10.86 3.00
N ILE A 341 -4.76 10.36 3.12
CA ILE A 341 -3.94 10.04 1.94
C ILE A 341 -4.57 8.89 1.13
N LEU A 342 -5.07 7.85 1.80
CA LEU A 342 -5.78 6.76 1.13
C LEU A 342 -7.08 7.24 0.47
N TYR A 343 -7.82 8.15 1.10
CA TYR A 343 -9.00 8.78 0.50
C TYR A 343 -8.64 9.51 -0.81
N ASP A 344 -7.53 10.24 -0.84
CA ASP A 344 -7.01 10.85 -2.07
C ASP A 344 -6.66 9.79 -3.13
N ASN A 345 -6.00 8.68 -2.73
CA ASN A 345 -5.68 7.56 -3.65
C ASN A 345 -6.94 6.93 -4.27
N ILE A 346 -8.00 6.74 -3.47
CA ILE A 346 -9.29 6.17 -3.91
C ILE A 346 -10.01 7.13 -4.86
N ASN A 347 -10.04 8.43 -4.56
CA ASN A 347 -10.68 9.43 -5.43
C ASN A 347 -9.98 9.59 -6.78
N ASN A 348 -8.66 9.41 -6.81
CA ASN A 348 -7.87 9.50 -8.03
C ASN A 348 -7.89 8.22 -8.87
N GLN A 349 -8.66 7.20 -8.48
CA GLN A 349 -8.81 6.00 -9.31
C GLN A 349 -9.51 6.31 -10.65
N ASN A 350 -9.00 5.68 -11.70
CA ASN A 350 -9.61 5.72 -13.04
C ASN A 350 -10.95 4.98 -13.06
N TYR A 351 -11.09 3.94 -12.24
CA TYR A 351 -12.30 3.13 -12.12
C TYR A 351 -13.44 3.91 -11.45
N LYS A 352 -14.62 3.98 -12.10
CA LYS A 352 -15.74 4.84 -11.64
C LYS A 352 -16.84 4.12 -10.88
N TYR A 353 -16.91 2.79 -10.94
CA TYR A 353 -17.95 1.99 -10.29
C TYR A 353 -17.55 1.56 -8.87
N ILE A 354 -17.06 2.51 -8.06
CA ILE A 354 -16.81 2.28 -6.63
C ILE A 354 -18.14 2.48 -5.91
N LYS A 355 -18.63 1.47 -5.20
CA LYS A 355 -19.92 1.54 -4.49
C LYS A 355 -19.74 2.00 -3.05
N GLU A 356 -18.76 1.42 -2.39
CA GLU A 356 -18.50 1.68 -0.98
C GLU A 356 -17.05 1.45 -0.59
N TRP A 357 -16.63 2.14 0.47
CA TRP A 357 -15.37 1.96 1.15
C TRP A 357 -15.65 1.59 2.61
N ILE A 358 -15.24 0.38 2.99
CA ILE A 358 -15.45 -0.20 4.32
C ILE A 358 -14.15 -0.03 5.11
N ILE A 359 -14.24 0.75 6.17
CA ILE A 359 -13.13 1.03 7.07
C ILE A 359 -13.43 0.29 8.36
N VAL A 360 -12.61 -0.71 8.67
CA VAL A 360 -12.64 -1.40 9.97
C VAL A 360 -11.59 -0.76 10.86
N CYS A 361 -12.00 -0.28 12.03
CA CYS A 361 -11.13 0.37 13.00
C CYS A 361 -11.59 0.13 14.44
N ASP A 362 -10.66 0.27 15.38
CA ASP A 362 -10.89 0.00 16.80
C ASP A 362 -11.51 1.20 17.53
N ASN A 363 -11.38 2.41 16.98
CA ASN A 363 -11.89 3.63 17.59
C ASN A 363 -13.36 3.96 17.25
N ASN A 364 -14.01 4.66 18.19
CA ASN A 364 -15.36 5.21 18.03
C ASN A 364 -15.44 6.42 17.08
N TYR A 365 -14.30 6.92 16.61
CA TYR A 365 -14.23 8.22 15.95
C TYR A 365 -14.52 8.06 14.46
N ILE A 366 -15.72 8.47 14.04
CA ILE A 366 -16.05 8.67 12.64
C ILE A 366 -15.38 9.98 12.22
N HIS A 367 -14.75 10.00 11.05
CA HIS A 367 -14.14 11.22 10.52
C HIS A 367 -15.12 11.92 9.56
N PRO A 368 -15.96 12.86 10.05
CA PRO A 368 -16.96 13.54 9.21
C PRO A 368 -16.36 14.40 8.11
N GLU A 369 -15.05 14.66 8.13
CA GLU A 369 -14.33 15.35 7.06
C GLU A 369 -14.19 14.50 5.79
N LEU A 370 -14.25 13.17 5.92
CA LEU A 370 -14.25 12.24 4.80
C LEU A 370 -15.69 12.07 4.29
N ILE A 371 -16.16 13.05 3.51
CA ILE A 371 -17.45 12.97 2.80
C ILE A 371 -17.17 12.82 1.30
N ASN A 372 -17.66 11.72 0.73
CA ASN A 372 -17.60 11.47 -0.70
C ASN A 372 -18.98 11.55 -1.33
N LYS A 373 -19.08 12.19 -2.50
CA LYS A 373 -20.33 12.25 -3.27
C LYS A 373 -20.53 11.04 -4.20
N ASN A 374 -19.47 10.30 -4.51
CA ASN A 374 -19.46 9.26 -5.53
C ASN A 374 -19.61 7.84 -4.96
N PHE A 375 -19.21 7.60 -3.70
CA PHE A 375 -19.32 6.29 -3.04
C PHE A 375 -19.59 6.42 -1.54
N ILE A 376 -20.14 5.37 -0.94
CA ILE A 376 -20.52 5.36 0.48
C ILE A 376 -19.32 4.97 1.35
N ILE A 377 -19.02 5.75 2.39
CA ILE A 377 -18.00 5.37 3.38
C ILE A 377 -18.70 4.73 4.59
N LYS A 378 -18.28 3.51 4.95
CA LYS A 378 -18.86 2.73 6.05
C LYS A 378 -17.79 2.43 7.10
N TYR A 379 -17.97 3.00 8.29
CA TYR A 379 -17.16 2.68 9.45
C TYR A 379 -17.72 1.45 10.16
N VAL A 380 -16.86 0.46 10.40
CA VAL A 380 -17.19 -0.77 11.12
C VAL A 380 -16.31 -0.85 12.35
N LYS A 381 -16.93 -0.58 13.50
CA LYS A 381 -16.24 -0.60 14.78
C LYS A 381 -15.97 -2.02 15.27
N THR A 382 -14.76 -2.24 15.78
CA THR A 382 -14.30 -3.51 16.37
C THR A 382 -13.79 -3.34 17.80
N ASN A 383 -13.46 -4.47 18.45
CA ASN A 383 -12.86 -4.48 19.78
C ASN A 383 -11.33 -4.47 19.67
N ILE A 384 -10.67 -3.75 20.57
CA ILE A 384 -9.21 -3.73 20.73
C ILE A 384 -8.70 -5.18 20.93
N ASN A 385 -7.67 -5.56 20.18
CA ASN A 385 -6.96 -6.87 20.20
C ASN A 385 -7.48 -8.00 19.28
N GLN A 386 -8.32 -7.72 18.27
CA GLN A 386 -8.62 -8.74 17.26
C GLN A 386 -7.47 -8.93 16.27
N SER A 387 -7.32 -10.14 15.71
CA SER A 387 -6.32 -10.41 14.68
C SER A 387 -6.70 -9.74 13.36
N ILE A 388 -5.70 -9.45 12.51
CA ILE A 388 -5.94 -8.82 11.19
C ILE A 388 -6.86 -9.69 10.33
N GLY A 389 -6.73 -11.02 10.38
CA GLY A 389 -7.60 -11.91 9.62
C GLY A 389 -9.06 -11.88 10.10
N THR A 390 -9.31 -11.82 11.41
CA THR A 390 -10.66 -11.62 11.94
C THR A 390 -11.24 -10.27 11.49
N LEU A 391 -10.45 -9.19 11.50
CA LEU A 391 -10.90 -7.87 11.04
C LEU A 391 -11.25 -7.88 9.53
N LYS A 392 -10.46 -8.55 8.69
CA LYS A 392 -10.77 -8.78 7.26
C LYS A 392 -12.08 -9.55 7.08
N ASN A 393 -12.34 -10.59 7.88
CA ASN A 393 -13.59 -11.34 7.84
C ASN A 393 -14.80 -10.49 8.24
N ILE A 394 -14.66 -9.62 9.24
CA ILE A 394 -15.71 -8.66 9.64
C ILE A 394 -16.01 -7.70 8.49
N ALA A 395 -14.99 -7.15 7.83
CA ALA A 395 -15.16 -6.28 6.67
C ALA A 395 -15.92 -7.00 5.54
N ASN A 396 -15.53 -8.25 5.24
CA ASN A 396 -16.16 -9.09 4.22
C ASN A 396 -17.66 -9.28 4.44
N ASN A 397 -18.11 -9.43 5.69
CA ASN A 397 -19.53 -9.56 6.01
C ASN A 397 -20.34 -8.26 5.77
N LYS A 398 -19.67 -7.13 5.56
CA LYS A 398 -20.30 -5.83 5.33
C LYS A 398 -20.32 -5.41 3.86
N VAL A 399 -19.62 -6.12 2.97
CA VAL A 399 -19.58 -5.82 1.54
C VAL A 399 -20.90 -6.14 0.83
N SER A 400 -21.29 -5.27 -0.08
CA SER A 400 -22.48 -5.39 -0.92
C SER A 400 -22.18 -5.63 -2.39
N SER A 401 -20.94 -5.40 -2.84
CA SER A 401 -20.54 -5.55 -4.24
C SER A 401 -19.97 -6.93 -4.56
N ASN A 402 -19.93 -7.28 -5.85
CA ASN A 402 -19.39 -8.55 -6.33
C ASN A 402 -17.86 -8.59 -6.33
N TYR A 403 -17.20 -7.45 -6.54
CA TYR A 403 -15.75 -7.33 -6.45
C TYR A 403 -15.34 -6.67 -5.15
N ILE A 404 -14.31 -7.23 -4.53
CA ILE A 404 -13.74 -6.77 -3.27
C ILE A 404 -12.25 -6.48 -3.52
N VAL A 405 -11.81 -5.26 -3.21
CA VAL A 405 -10.42 -4.83 -3.37
C VAL A 405 -9.86 -4.45 -1.99
N LEU A 406 -8.67 -4.95 -1.67
CA LEU A 406 -7.98 -4.64 -0.42
C LEU A 406 -7.09 -3.42 -0.62
N MET A 407 -7.28 -2.39 0.22
CA MET A 407 -6.41 -1.22 0.26
C MET A 407 -6.08 -0.85 1.70
N ASN A 408 -4.79 -0.90 2.08
CA ASN A 408 -4.32 -0.52 3.41
C ASN A 408 -4.11 0.99 3.49
N ASP A 409 -4.25 1.55 4.69
CA ASP A 409 -4.08 2.98 4.95
C ASP A 409 -2.61 3.44 4.84
N ASP A 410 -1.67 2.54 5.11
CA ASP A 410 -0.23 2.76 5.08
C ASP A 410 0.46 2.43 3.75
N ASP A 411 -0.29 2.04 2.70
CA ASP A 411 0.26 1.66 1.39
C ASP A 411 -0.16 2.65 0.28
N TYR A 412 0.62 2.77 -0.79
CA TYR A 412 0.30 3.61 -1.95
C TYR A 412 -0.29 2.81 -3.11
N TYR A 413 -1.35 3.36 -3.72
CA TYR A 413 -2.10 2.76 -4.82
C TYR A 413 -2.17 3.69 -6.03
N PRO A 414 -1.64 3.30 -7.21
CA PRO A 414 -1.67 4.12 -8.41
C PRO A 414 -3.11 4.28 -8.97
N PRO A 415 -3.40 5.32 -9.78
CA PRO A 415 -4.73 5.57 -10.37
C PRO A 415 -5.34 4.41 -11.18
N SER A 416 -4.51 3.54 -11.74
CA SER A 416 -4.94 2.38 -12.53
C SER A 416 -5.20 1.12 -11.70
N TYR A 417 -4.95 1.14 -10.38
CA TYR A 417 -4.94 -0.06 -9.53
C TYR A 417 -6.26 -0.84 -9.57
N ILE A 418 -7.39 -0.18 -9.30
CA ILE A 418 -8.69 -0.87 -9.28
C ILE A 418 -9.04 -1.38 -10.69
N ASP A 419 -8.82 -0.59 -11.73
CA ASP A 419 -9.11 -1.00 -13.12
C ASP A 419 -8.35 -2.28 -13.50
N ASN A 420 -7.06 -2.32 -13.17
CA ASN A 420 -6.20 -3.48 -13.36
C ASN A 420 -6.69 -4.71 -12.57
N CYS A 421 -7.14 -4.51 -11.33
CA CYS A 421 -7.68 -5.59 -10.51
C CYS A 421 -8.94 -6.20 -11.14
N ILE A 422 -9.88 -5.37 -11.56
CA ILE A 422 -11.16 -5.83 -12.12
C ILE A 422 -10.97 -6.48 -13.48
N ASN A 423 -10.12 -5.92 -14.35
CA ASN A 423 -9.83 -6.50 -15.66
C ASN A 423 -9.28 -7.92 -15.56
N LYS A 424 -8.45 -8.20 -14.55
CA LYS A 424 -7.92 -9.54 -14.28
C LYS A 424 -8.94 -10.47 -13.66
N LEU A 425 -9.76 -9.99 -12.73
CA LEU A 425 -10.79 -10.80 -12.08
C LEU A 425 -11.94 -11.21 -13.01
N ASN A 426 -12.03 -10.75 -14.26
CA ASN A 426 -13.10 -11.16 -15.18
C ASN A 426 -13.30 -12.70 -15.23
N ASN A 427 -12.21 -13.48 -15.24
CA ASN A 427 -12.26 -14.95 -15.42
C ASN A 427 -11.92 -15.79 -14.17
N LYS A 428 -11.42 -15.18 -13.08
CA LYS A 428 -11.05 -15.90 -11.85
C LYS A 428 -11.76 -15.30 -10.63
N LEU A 429 -11.70 -16.00 -9.51
CA LEU A 429 -12.31 -15.56 -8.25
C LEU A 429 -11.34 -14.82 -7.33
N LEU A 430 -10.03 -15.00 -7.52
CA LEU A 430 -8.97 -14.47 -6.67
C LEU A 430 -7.87 -13.84 -7.52
N LEU A 431 -7.36 -12.69 -7.09
CA LEU A 431 -6.23 -11.98 -7.66
C LEU A 431 -5.15 -11.76 -6.60
N CYS A 432 -3.95 -12.18 -6.95
CA CYS A 432 -2.76 -11.99 -6.14
C CYS A 432 -1.66 -11.29 -6.95
N SER A 433 -0.58 -10.91 -6.28
CA SER A 433 0.67 -10.53 -6.92
C SER A 433 1.82 -11.31 -6.31
N LYS A 434 2.80 -11.71 -7.13
CA LYS A 434 4.09 -12.26 -6.67
C LYS A 434 5.19 -11.20 -6.57
N ASN A 435 4.95 -10.07 -7.22
CA ASN A 435 5.92 -8.99 -7.42
C ASN A 435 5.28 -7.68 -6.98
N ILE A 436 5.63 -7.21 -5.79
CA ILE A 436 5.23 -5.90 -5.27
C ILE A 436 6.45 -5.03 -5.06
N TYR A 437 6.24 -3.71 -5.13
CA TYR A 437 7.25 -2.76 -4.72
C TYR A 437 7.21 -2.61 -3.21
N LEU A 438 8.38 -2.62 -2.58
CA LEU A 438 8.56 -2.32 -1.17
C LEU A 438 9.40 -1.06 -1.05
N HIS A 439 9.03 -0.14 -0.18
CA HIS A 439 9.86 1.00 0.13
C HIS A 439 10.07 1.10 1.64
N ASP A 440 11.33 0.99 2.06
CA ASP A 440 11.74 1.05 3.46
C ASP A 440 12.21 2.45 3.81
N PHE A 441 11.48 3.09 4.73
CA PHE A 441 11.75 4.45 5.18
C PHE A 441 12.96 4.54 6.13
N ILE A 442 13.35 3.45 6.80
CA ILE A 442 14.53 3.43 7.69
C ILE A 442 15.81 3.40 6.87
N LEU A 443 15.85 2.55 5.83
CA LEU A 443 16.96 2.41 4.89
C LEU A 443 16.93 3.46 3.77
N ASN A 444 15.77 4.12 3.56
CA ASN A 444 15.45 4.99 2.44
C ASN A 444 15.73 4.30 1.08
N LYS A 445 15.20 3.08 0.91
CA LYS A 445 15.46 2.22 -0.25
C LYS A 445 14.22 1.53 -0.76
N THR A 446 14.21 1.33 -2.08
CA THR A 446 13.12 0.63 -2.77
C THR A 446 13.59 -0.73 -3.23
N PHE A 447 12.74 -1.73 -3.04
CA PHE A 447 12.96 -3.12 -3.39
C PHE A 447 11.79 -3.63 -4.23
N LYS A 448 12.02 -4.73 -4.94
CA LYS A 448 11.01 -5.48 -5.69
C LYS A 448 11.05 -6.93 -5.27
N THR A 449 9.90 -7.50 -4.95
CA THR A 449 9.80 -8.93 -4.67
C THR A 449 9.70 -9.73 -5.96
N SER A 450 10.16 -10.98 -5.95
CA SER A 450 10.07 -11.93 -7.08
C SER A 450 9.21 -13.17 -6.77
N CYS A 451 9.05 -13.54 -5.50
CA CYS A 451 8.31 -14.74 -5.06
C CYS A 451 7.35 -14.46 -3.88
N PHE A 452 7.08 -13.19 -3.57
CA PHE A 452 6.23 -12.81 -2.44
C PHE A 452 4.76 -12.75 -2.86
N LYS A 453 3.96 -13.72 -2.42
CA LYS A 453 2.55 -13.80 -2.78
C LYS A 453 1.69 -12.94 -1.85
N TYR A 454 0.93 -12.00 -2.42
CA TYR A 454 0.08 -11.08 -1.69
C TYR A 454 -1.33 -11.02 -2.31
N VAL A 455 -2.37 -11.10 -1.49
CA VAL A 455 -3.76 -11.02 -1.95
C VAL A 455 -4.15 -9.56 -2.21
N LEU A 456 -4.65 -9.27 -3.41
CA LEU A 456 -5.03 -7.91 -3.81
C LEU A 456 -6.55 -7.72 -3.85
N ALA A 457 -7.25 -8.65 -4.48
CA ALA A 457 -8.68 -8.53 -4.73
C ALA A 457 -9.30 -9.91 -4.95
N TYR A 458 -10.60 -10.02 -4.75
CA TYR A 458 -11.36 -11.26 -4.96
C TYR A 458 -12.83 -10.96 -5.23
N LYS A 459 -13.53 -11.95 -5.81
CA LYS A 459 -14.98 -11.90 -5.95
C LYS A 459 -15.65 -12.34 -4.66
N LYS A 460 -16.79 -11.75 -4.33
CA LYS A 460 -17.62 -12.13 -3.18
C LYS A 460 -18.01 -13.61 -3.19
N GLU A 461 -18.17 -14.20 -4.36
CA GLU A 461 -18.36 -15.65 -4.56
C GLU A 461 -17.24 -16.50 -3.93
N TYR A 462 -16.00 -16.02 -3.92
CA TYR A 462 -14.87 -16.73 -3.33
C TYR A 462 -15.06 -16.98 -1.82
N LEU A 463 -15.73 -16.05 -1.14
CA LEU A 463 -15.98 -16.08 0.30
C LEU A 463 -17.00 -17.16 0.73
N ILE A 464 -17.69 -17.80 -0.21
CA ILE A 464 -18.62 -18.90 0.10
C ILE A 464 -17.87 -20.07 0.73
N ASN A 465 -16.63 -20.31 0.29
CA ASN A 465 -15.82 -21.46 0.71
C ASN A 465 -14.49 -21.07 1.38
N HIS A 466 -14.17 -19.77 1.49
CA HIS A 466 -12.88 -19.29 1.98
C HIS A 466 -13.05 -18.14 2.97
N THR A 467 -12.25 -18.15 4.03
CA THR A 467 -12.19 -17.10 5.06
C THR A 467 -10.74 -16.87 5.48
N PHE A 468 -10.42 -15.70 6.01
CA PHE A 468 -9.09 -15.44 6.55
C PHE A 468 -8.90 -16.16 7.89
N ASN A 469 -7.66 -16.51 8.22
CA ASN A 469 -7.34 -17.12 9.52
C ASN A 469 -7.66 -16.14 10.67
N ASP A 470 -8.28 -16.62 11.75
CA ASP A 470 -8.54 -15.79 12.94
C ASP A 470 -7.30 -15.56 13.82
N SER A 471 -6.11 -15.99 13.38
CA SER A 471 -4.81 -15.66 13.97
C SER A 471 -4.02 -14.67 13.10
N ASN A 472 -2.98 -14.05 13.67
CA ASN A 472 -2.07 -13.17 12.91
C ASN A 472 -1.05 -13.95 12.05
N ASP A 473 -1.03 -15.28 12.15
CA ASP A 473 -0.11 -16.13 11.42
C ASP A 473 -0.74 -16.65 10.13
N ASN A 474 0.01 -16.63 9.04
CA ASN A 474 -0.34 -17.26 7.77
C ASN A 474 -1.73 -16.84 7.23
N ILE A 475 -2.09 -15.56 7.44
CA ILE A 475 -3.42 -15.00 7.12
C ILE A 475 -3.80 -15.26 5.66
N ASP A 476 -2.93 -14.85 4.74
CA ASP A 476 -3.18 -14.98 3.30
C ASP A 476 -2.99 -16.43 2.82
N GLU A 477 -2.08 -17.20 3.43
CA GLU A 477 -1.90 -18.62 3.12
C GLU A 477 -3.16 -19.42 3.45
N PHE A 478 -3.77 -19.21 4.62
CA PHE A 478 -5.02 -19.88 4.98
C PHE A 478 -6.16 -19.51 4.03
N PHE A 479 -6.32 -18.22 3.73
CA PHE A 479 -7.36 -17.73 2.82
C PHE A 479 -7.26 -18.32 1.41
N THR A 480 -6.02 -18.60 0.97
CA THR A 480 -5.71 -19.08 -0.38
C THR A 480 -5.36 -20.56 -0.44
N ASN A 481 -5.53 -21.30 0.65
CA ASN A 481 -5.08 -22.69 0.81
C ASN A 481 -3.61 -22.87 0.37
N ASN A 482 -2.68 -22.18 1.03
CA ASN A 482 -1.26 -22.11 0.70
C ASN A 482 -1.00 -21.67 -0.76
N PHE A 483 -1.82 -20.76 -1.28
CA PHE A 483 -1.79 -20.29 -2.66
C PHE A 483 -1.84 -21.42 -3.71
N THR A 484 -2.57 -22.51 -3.42
CA THR A 484 -2.83 -23.59 -4.39
C THR A 484 -4.13 -23.41 -5.15
N VAL A 485 -4.98 -22.47 -4.74
CA VAL A 485 -6.21 -22.16 -5.48
C VAL A 485 -5.92 -21.52 -6.83
N ASP A 486 -6.85 -21.68 -7.77
CA ASP A 486 -6.76 -21.08 -9.10
C ASP A 486 -6.91 -19.55 -9.00
N MET A 487 -5.85 -18.81 -9.32
CA MET A 487 -5.75 -17.38 -9.11
C MET A 487 -5.09 -16.66 -10.29
N GLU A 488 -5.57 -15.45 -10.57
CA GLU A 488 -4.87 -14.55 -11.50
C GLU A 488 -3.67 -13.88 -10.80
N GLU A 489 -2.71 -13.44 -11.61
CA GLU A 489 -1.56 -12.68 -11.17
C GLU A 489 -1.54 -11.26 -11.77
N LEU A 490 -1.34 -10.26 -10.90
CA LEU A 490 -1.06 -8.89 -11.30
C LEU A 490 0.45 -8.60 -11.17
N LEU A 491 1.06 -8.13 -12.25
CA LEU A 491 2.47 -7.74 -12.29
C LEU A 491 2.71 -6.40 -11.56
N SER A 492 3.91 -6.23 -11.01
CA SER A 492 4.31 -5.12 -10.13
C SER A 492 4.04 -3.72 -10.67
N ASP A 493 4.19 -3.52 -11.97
CA ASP A 493 4.17 -2.19 -12.60
C ASP A 493 2.76 -1.57 -12.58
N ASN A 494 1.78 -2.37 -12.14
CA ASN A 494 0.36 -2.08 -12.07
C ASN A 494 -0.26 -2.37 -10.69
N SER A 495 0.55 -2.73 -9.68
CA SER A 495 0.08 -3.15 -8.36
C SER A 495 0.07 -2.00 -7.35
N LEU A 496 0.92 -2.05 -6.32
CA LEU A 496 0.98 -1.12 -5.20
C LEU A 496 2.43 -0.94 -4.74
N VAL A 497 2.69 0.12 -3.98
CA VAL A 497 3.93 0.26 -3.20
C VAL A 497 3.60 0.03 -1.74
N LYS A 498 4.23 -1.00 -1.17
CA LYS A 498 4.10 -1.32 0.25
C LYS A 498 5.15 -0.55 1.04
N PHE A 499 4.73 0.18 2.06
CA PHE A 499 5.67 0.94 2.87
C PHE A 499 6.11 0.17 4.11
N ILE A 500 7.42 0.21 4.38
CA ILE A 500 8.04 -0.41 5.54
C ILE A 500 8.54 0.72 6.44
N HIS A 501 8.03 0.72 7.67
CA HIS A 501 8.30 1.71 8.70
C HIS A 501 8.28 1.04 10.08
N THR A 502 8.71 1.75 11.12
CA THR A 502 8.90 1.21 12.48
C THR A 502 7.66 0.59 13.13
N ASN A 503 6.47 0.95 12.65
CA ASN A 503 5.19 0.46 13.20
C ASN A 503 4.66 -0.76 12.43
N ASN A 504 5.29 -1.14 11.31
CA ASN A 504 4.86 -2.26 10.49
C ASN A 504 5.69 -3.52 10.80
N LYS A 505 5.04 -4.68 10.96
CA LYS A 505 5.68 -5.97 11.27
C LYS A 505 5.97 -6.83 10.03
N PHE A 506 5.80 -6.27 8.84
CA PHE A 506 5.62 -7.04 7.60
C PHE A 506 6.86 -7.78 7.10
N PHE A 507 8.08 -7.27 7.32
CA PHE A 507 9.32 -7.91 6.88
C PHE A 507 10.36 -8.04 7.98
N LYS A 508 11.15 -9.13 7.92
CA LYS A 508 12.37 -9.25 8.72
C LYS A 508 13.42 -8.27 8.17
N ASN A 509 13.71 -7.22 8.92
CA ASN A 509 14.72 -6.19 8.57
C ASN A 509 16.06 -6.77 8.10
N GLU A 510 16.44 -7.95 8.61
CA GLU A 510 17.64 -8.69 8.20
C GLU A 510 17.69 -8.95 6.69
N VAL A 511 16.57 -9.35 6.08
CA VAL A 511 16.49 -9.68 4.64
C VAL A 511 16.65 -8.43 3.79
N LEU A 512 16.03 -7.32 4.21
CA LEU A 512 16.16 -6.03 3.52
C LEU A 512 17.61 -5.53 3.61
N ILE A 513 18.18 -5.49 4.81
CA ILE A 513 19.60 -5.11 5.00
C ILE A 513 20.51 -6.01 4.16
N ALA A 514 20.28 -7.32 4.17
CA ALA A 514 21.04 -8.30 3.41
C ALA A 514 20.99 -8.03 1.88
N SER A 515 19.80 -7.79 1.33
CA SER A 515 19.62 -7.45 -0.10
C SER A 515 20.25 -6.11 -0.50
N THR A 516 20.69 -5.28 0.45
CA THR A 516 21.51 -4.11 0.13
C THR A 516 22.99 -4.42 -0.12
N ILE A 517 23.47 -5.58 0.34
CA ILE A 517 24.88 -5.99 0.33
C ILE A 517 25.17 -6.93 -0.85
N SER A 518 24.31 -7.91 -1.10
CA SER A 518 24.51 -8.90 -2.18
C SER A 518 23.75 -8.51 -3.46
N ASN A 519 24.44 -8.43 -4.59
CA ASN A 519 23.81 -8.22 -5.90
C ASN A 519 23.33 -9.53 -6.57
N ASP A 520 23.86 -10.68 -6.14
CA ASP A 520 23.55 -12.02 -6.66
C ASP A 520 22.47 -12.75 -5.85
N GLY A 521 21.91 -12.08 -4.83
CA GLY A 521 20.87 -12.62 -3.98
C GLY A 521 21.37 -13.71 -3.03
N ARG A 522 22.64 -13.71 -2.62
CA ARG A 522 23.17 -14.65 -1.63
C ARG A 522 24.08 -13.96 -0.62
N ILE A 523 23.92 -14.30 0.67
CA ILE A 523 24.91 -13.95 1.71
C ILE A 523 25.46 -15.22 2.33
N SER A 524 26.76 -15.43 2.19
CA SER A 524 27.49 -16.45 2.93
C SER A 524 27.82 -15.94 4.33
N LEU A 525 27.29 -16.62 5.34
CA LEU A 525 27.62 -16.43 6.74
C LEU A 525 28.97 -17.10 7.08
N PRO A 526 29.72 -16.64 8.10
CA PRO A 526 31.02 -17.21 8.48
C PRO A 526 30.99 -18.68 8.91
N ASN A 527 29.83 -19.20 9.29
CA ASN A 527 29.62 -20.63 9.59
C ASN A 527 29.42 -21.49 8.32
N GLY A 528 29.54 -20.91 7.12
CA GLY A 528 29.32 -21.57 5.83
C GLY A 528 27.86 -21.60 5.37
N GLN A 529 26.92 -21.07 6.16
CA GLN A 529 25.51 -21.02 5.79
C GLN A 529 25.27 -19.94 4.71
N ILE A 530 24.56 -20.29 3.64
CA ILE A 530 24.18 -19.34 2.59
C ILE A 530 22.73 -18.93 2.80
N ILE A 531 22.49 -17.63 3.02
CA ILE A 531 21.15 -17.04 2.98
C ILE A 531 20.84 -16.73 1.51
N ASN A 532 19.88 -17.45 0.92
CA ASN A 532 19.33 -17.08 -0.39
C ASN A 532 18.33 -15.93 -0.20
N LEU A 533 18.60 -14.82 -0.87
CA LEU A 533 17.79 -13.60 -0.97
C LEU A 533 17.05 -13.56 -2.32
N SER A 534 16.81 -14.73 -2.94
CA SER A 534 16.26 -14.89 -4.30
C SER A 534 14.93 -14.16 -4.54
N ASP A 535 14.30 -13.73 -3.45
CA ASP A 535 12.92 -13.27 -3.42
C ASP A 535 12.79 -11.74 -3.34
N ILE A 536 13.90 -11.01 -3.14
CA ILE A 536 13.92 -9.53 -3.01
C ILE A 536 15.14 -8.93 -3.72
N THR A 537 14.89 -7.98 -4.63
CA THR A 537 15.92 -7.25 -5.37
C THR A 537 15.87 -5.76 -5.03
N LYS A 538 17.01 -5.18 -4.63
CA LYS A 538 17.15 -3.72 -4.47
C LYS A 538 17.09 -3.03 -5.84
N LEU A 539 16.31 -1.96 -5.95
CA LEU A 539 16.22 -1.15 -7.16
C LEU A 539 17.16 0.06 -7.10
N GLN A 540 17.35 0.72 -8.25
CA GLN A 540 18.15 1.94 -8.34
C GLN A 540 17.56 3.07 -7.48
N ASN A 541 18.43 3.94 -6.99
CA ASN A 541 18.03 5.12 -6.21
C ASN A 541 17.12 6.03 -7.07
N ASN A 542 16.16 6.70 -6.44
CA ASN A 542 15.16 7.61 -7.05
C ASN A 542 14.04 6.93 -7.86
N ILE A 543 14.01 5.60 -7.97
CA ILE A 543 12.90 4.93 -8.66
C ILE A 543 11.54 5.16 -7.98
N ILE A 544 11.55 5.44 -6.67
CA ILE A 544 10.34 5.73 -5.90
C ILE A 544 9.61 6.97 -6.42
N ASP A 545 10.35 8.00 -6.86
CA ASP A 545 9.79 9.23 -7.42
C ASP A 545 9.16 9.02 -8.81
N ILE A 546 9.55 7.93 -9.48
CA ILE A 546 8.96 7.51 -10.76
C ILE A 546 7.70 6.67 -10.51
N ILE A 547 7.73 5.80 -9.50
CA ILE A 547 6.61 4.89 -9.18
C ILE A 547 5.46 5.64 -8.48
N ILE A 548 5.80 6.58 -7.60
CA ILE A 548 4.84 7.36 -6.81
C ILE A 548 4.75 8.76 -7.40
N GLN A 549 3.54 9.26 -7.62
CA GLN A 549 3.36 10.65 -8.05
C GLN A 549 3.91 11.60 -6.98
N ASN A 550 4.74 12.57 -7.37
CA ASN A 550 5.58 13.41 -6.49
C ASN A 550 4.90 14.05 -5.27
N ASN A 551 3.58 14.21 -5.27
CA ASN A 551 2.81 14.77 -4.15
C ASN A 551 2.45 13.76 -3.06
N TYR A 552 2.52 12.45 -3.30
CA TYR A 552 2.15 11.43 -2.32
C TYR A 552 3.31 11.01 -1.43
N TYR A 553 4.50 10.79 -2.00
CA TYR A 553 5.66 10.33 -1.24
C TYR A 553 6.01 11.29 -0.08
N SER A 554 5.97 12.59 -0.33
CA SER A 554 6.20 13.63 0.69
C SER A 554 5.14 13.63 1.81
N LYS A 555 3.87 13.33 1.49
CA LYS A 555 2.81 13.17 2.49
C LYS A 555 3.05 11.95 3.40
N TYR A 556 3.40 10.80 2.81
CA TYR A 556 3.76 9.61 3.60
C TYR A 556 5.00 9.86 4.47
N LEU A 557 6.02 10.49 3.90
CA LEU A 557 7.25 10.85 4.59
C LEU A 557 6.98 11.73 5.83
N SER A 558 6.05 12.70 5.72
CA SER A 558 5.68 13.55 6.86
C SER A 558 4.91 12.80 7.96
N VAL A 559 4.13 11.78 7.59
CA VAL A 559 3.32 11.00 8.55
C VAL A 559 4.16 9.96 9.28
N PHE A 560 5.02 9.24 8.55
CA PHE A 560 5.94 8.27 9.14
C PHE A 560 7.10 8.94 9.90
N ASN A 561 7.15 10.28 9.86
CA ASN A 561 7.96 11.18 10.66
C ASN A 561 9.35 10.61 10.96
N LEU A 562 10.15 10.48 9.89
CA LEU A 562 11.57 10.18 9.95
C LEU A 562 12.32 11.40 10.54
N ASP A 563 12.00 11.77 11.76
CA ASP A 563 12.79 12.77 12.46
C ASP A 563 14.20 12.19 12.62
N ASN A 564 15.18 12.86 12.01
CA ASN A 564 16.62 12.66 12.20
C ASN A 564 17.06 13.06 13.63
N ASN A 565 16.19 12.84 14.62
CA ASN A 565 16.47 13.08 16.02
C ASN A 565 17.73 12.33 16.41
N ILE A 566 18.53 12.98 17.24
CA ILE A 566 19.73 12.38 17.80
C ILE A 566 19.28 11.21 18.67
N ILE A 567 19.86 10.03 18.43
CA ILE A 567 19.61 8.86 19.27
C ILE A 567 20.08 9.15 20.70
N ASP A 568 19.35 8.67 21.69
CA ASP A 568 19.68 8.86 23.10
C ASP A 568 20.81 7.90 23.53
N TYR A 569 21.98 8.03 22.90
CA TYR A 569 23.25 7.40 23.27
C TYR A 569 24.40 8.36 22.97
N ASP A 570 25.42 8.37 23.82
CA ASP A 570 26.65 9.13 23.57
C ASP A 570 27.58 8.39 22.62
N ILE A 571 27.62 7.05 22.74
CA ILE A 571 28.47 6.17 21.94
C ILE A 571 27.64 4.98 21.48
N VAL A 572 27.63 4.75 20.17
CA VAL A 572 27.06 3.56 19.55
C VAL A 572 28.17 2.74 18.92
N TYR A 573 28.26 1.46 19.29
CA TYR A 573 29.28 0.53 18.80
C TYR A 573 28.63 -0.49 17.86
N LEU A 574 28.85 -0.34 16.56
CA LEU A 574 28.30 -1.20 15.52
C LEU A 574 29.27 -2.34 15.22
N THR A 575 29.04 -3.50 15.85
CA THR A 575 29.76 -4.75 15.51
C THR A 575 29.22 -5.43 14.27
N GLY A 576 28.02 -5.03 13.84
CA GLY A 576 27.38 -5.47 12.62
C GLY A 576 26.68 -6.83 12.73
N GLY A 577 26.12 -7.27 11.60
CA GLY A 577 25.40 -8.53 11.45
C GLY A 577 26.13 -9.53 10.55
N PHE A 578 25.48 -10.66 10.29
CA PHE A 578 26.02 -11.72 9.42
C PHE A 578 27.38 -12.27 9.89
N SER A 579 27.61 -12.24 11.21
CA SER A 579 28.80 -12.76 11.89
C SER A 579 28.44 -13.94 12.79
N ILE A 580 29.39 -14.47 13.57
CA ILE A 580 29.05 -15.43 14.63
C ILE A 580 28.16 -14.77 15.69
N ILE A 581 27.18 -15.51 16.22
CA ILE A 581 26.41 -15.07 17.38
C ILE A 581 27.31 -15.20 18.62
N TRP A 582 27.33 -14.17 19.46
CA TRP A 582 28.08 -14.18 20.71
C TRP A 582 27.27 -13.51 21.82
N ASP A 583 27.62 -13.80 23.08
CA ASP A 583 26.94 -13.27 24.27
C ASP A 583 27.94 -12.42 25.06
N PRO A 584 27.67 -11.12 25.33
CA PRO A 584 28.57 -10.27 26.10
C PRO A 584 28.81 -10.73 27.55
N SER A 585 27.97 -11.63 28.09
CA SER A 585 28.15 -12.24 29.42
C SER A 585 29.02 -13.51 29.42
N ASP A 586 29.41 -14.04 28.25
CA ASP A 586 30.23 -15.24 28.16
C ASP A 586 31.65 -14.99 28.70
N GLN A 587 32.09 -15.85 29.62
CA GLN A 587 33.43 -15.78 30.22
C GLN A 587 34.53 -16.31 29.28
N LYS A 588 34.16 -16.94 28.16
CA LYS A 588 35.07 -17.54 27.17
C LYS A 588 35.21 -16.71 25.90
N LEU A 589 34.78 -15.45 25.88
CA LEU A 589 34.89 -14.57 24.70
C LEU A 589 36.32 -14.48 24.13
N GLY A 590 36.41 -14.29 22.81
CA GLY A 590 37.66 -13.98 22.13
C GLY A 590 38.17 -12.58 22.50
N GLY A 591 39.46 -12.33 22.23
CA GLY A 591 40.09 -11.05 22.59
C GLY A 591 39.43 -9.83 21.95
N SER A 592 38.90 -9.97 20.73
CA SER A 592 38.26 -8.88 19.99
C SER A 592 36.87 -8.55 20.56
N GLU A 593 36.04 -9.57 20.84
CA GLU A 593 34.72 -9.39 21.45
C GLU A 593 34.85 -8.88 22.88
N GLN A 594 35.84 -9.40 23.61
CA GLN A 594 36.17 -8.94 24.94
C GLN A 594 36.56 -7.46 24.96
N ALA A 595 37.30 -6.98 23.95
CA ALA A 595 37.64 -5.55 23.85
C ALA A 595 36.38 -4.67 23.75
N VAL A 596 35.35 -5.11 23.02
CA VAL A 596 34.06 -4.40 22.92
C VAL A 596 33.39 -4.30 24.28
N VAL A 597 33.28 -5.44 24.99
CA VAL A 597 32.70 -5.47 26.35
C VAL A 597 33.46 -4.55 27.30
N GLN A 598 34.80 -4.66 27.33
CA GLN A 598 35.62 -3.89 28.25
C GLN A 598 35.57 -2.38 27.95
N LEU A 599 35.60 -1.96 26.69
CA LEU A 599 35.48 -0.54 26.34
C LEU A 599 34.10 0.01 26.69
N SER A 600 33.03 -0.67 26.29
CA SER A 600 31.66 -0.22 26.53
C SER A 600 31.36 -0.08 28.02
N GLU A 601 31.72 -1.07 28.84
CA GLU A 601 31.53 -1.02 30.29
C GLU A 601 32.34 0.11 30.95
N ASN A 602 33.59 0.32 30.53
CA ASN A 602 34.40 1.40 31.10
C ASN A 602 33.91 2.78 30.66
N TRP A 603 33.28 2.91 29.49
CA TRP A 603 32.58 4.15 29.11
C TRP A 603 31.32 4.39 29.95
N ILE A 604 30.57 3.35 30.35
CA ILE A 604 29.49 3.49 31.36
C ILE A 604 30.06 4.06 32.66
N LYS A 605 31.19 3.53 33.16
CA LYS A 605 31.87 4.03 34.37
C LYS A 605 32.37 5.48 34.21
N LEU A 606 32.58 5.94 32.99
CA LEU A 606 32.94 7.32 32.64
C LEU A 606 31.69 8.18 32.34
N ASN A 607 30.52 7.77 32.83
CA ASN A 607 29.23 8.46 32.71
C ASN A 607 28.79 8.71 31.26
N LYS A 608 29.02 7.75 30.36
CA LYS A 608 28.49 7.76 28.99
C LYS A 608 27.33 6.79 28.88
N LYS A 609 26.36 7.11 28.03
CA LYS A 609 25.30 6.17 27.64
C LYS A 609 25.73 5.41 26.38
N VAL A 610 25.77 4.08 26.45
CA VAL A 610 26.39 3.24 25.41
C VAL A 610 25.46 2.15 24.92
N ALA A 611 25.37 2.00 23.60
CA ALA A 611 24.71 0.86 22.95
C ALA A 611 25.66 0.13 22.01
N VAL A 612 25.54 -1.20 21.95
CA VAL A 612 26.27 -2.07 21.03
C VAL A 612 25.26 -2.75 20.10
N TYR A 613 25.38 -2.52 18.80
CA TYR A 613 24.54 -3.17 17.79
C TYR A 613 25.31 -4.30 17.12
N GLY A 614 24.82 -5.54 17.27
CA GLY A 614 25.55 -6.74 16.88
C GLY A 614 24.67 -7.95 16.59
N ASN A 615 25.32 -9.06 16.23
CA ASN A 615 24.65 -10.34 16.00
C ASN A 615 24.45 -11.07 17.33
N PHE A 616 23.38 -10.71 18.04
CA PHE A 616 22.99 -11.28 19.34
C PHE A 616 21.74 -12.17 19.20
N SER A 617 21.56 -13.17 20.06
CA SER A 617 20.34 -13.98 20.05
C SER A 617 19.09 -13.21 20.48
N GLN A 618 19.26 -12.17 21.31
CA GLN A 618 18.21 -11.31 21.85
C GLN A 618 18.81 -9.98 22.32
N ASP A 619 17.95 -8.96 22.48
CA ASP A 619 18.36 -7.69 23.08
C ASP A 619 18.51 -7.86 24.60
N ILE A 620 19.64 -7.42 25.17
CA ILE A 620 19.95 -7.53 26.60
C ILE A 620 20.69 -6.30 27.12
N ILE A 621 20.58 -6.06 28.43
CA ILE A 621 21.36 -5.03 29.12
C ILE A 621 22.36 -5.74 30.05
N VAL A 622 23.65 -5.46 29.86
CA VAL A 622 24.72 -6.02 30.70
C VAL A 622 25.58 -4.89 31.22
N ASN A 623 25.73 -4.79 32.55
CA ASN A 623 26.54 -3.76 33.21
C ASN A 623 26.23 -2.32 32.76
N GLY A 624 24.97 -2.04 32.42
CA GLY A 624 24.48 -0.74 31.97
C GLY A 624 24.69 -0.44 30.48
N VAL A 625 25.24 -1.38 29.69
CA VAL A 625 25.36 -1.29 28.23
C VAL A 625 24.18 -2.00 27.57
N ASP A 626 23.54 -1.34 26.61
CA ASP A 626 22.45 -1.90 25.82
C ASP A 626 23.01 -2.68 24.62
N TYR A 627 22.87 -4.01 24.60
CA TYR A 627 23.24 -4.88 23.49
C TYR A 627 22.00 -5.20 22.66
N ILE A 628 21.96 -4.69 21.43
CA ILE A 628 20.77 -4.68 20.57
C ILE A 628 21.07 -5.43 19.28
N HIS A 629 20.12 -6.24 18.82
CA HIS A 629 20.28 -6.95 17.56
C HIS A 629 20.47 -5.98 16.37
N PHE A 630 21.43 -6.27 15.48
CA PHE A 630 21.83 -5.36 14.38
C PHE A 630 20.68 -4.99 13.43
N SER A 631 19.67 -5.86 13.29
CA SER A 631 18.51 -5.60 12.42
C SER A 631 17.61 -4.46 12.90
N LYS A 632 17.81 -3.99 14.13
CA LYS A 632 17.15 -2.82 14.72
C LYS A 632 17.99 -1.55 14.63
N PHE A 633 19.13 -1.58 13.93
CA PHE A 633 19.98 -0.42 13.78
C PHE A 633 19.25 0.73 13.06
N PRO A 634 19.11 1.91 13.67
CA PRO A 634 18.25 2.97 13.14
C PRO A 634 19.02 3.86 12.16
N PHE A 635 19.16 3.41 10.90
CA PHE A 635 19.89 4.12 9.84
C PHE A 635 19.40 5.57 9.58
N ASN A 636 18.13 5.83 9.89
CA ASN A 636 17.48 7.14 9.77
C ASN A 636 17.71 8.09 10.97
N LYS A 637 18.45 7.68 12.01
CA LYS A 637 18.72 8.54 13.18
C LYS A 637 20.10 9.18 13.10
N LYS A 638 20.27 10.28 13.83
CA LYS A 638 21.55 10.94 13.98
C LYS A 638 22.32 10.37 15.18
N PHE A 639 23.58 10.03 15.00
CA PHE A 639 24.48 9.51 16.04
C PHE A 639 25.49 10.58 16.47
N LYS A 640 25.72 10.73 17.79
CA LYS A 640 26.82 11.58 18.28
C LYS A 640 28.17 10.95 17.93
N THR A 641 28.40 9.73 18.42
CA THR A 641 29.58 8.93 18.10
C THR A 641 29.14 7.55 17.64
N LEU A 642 29.57 7.14 16.45
CA LEU A 642 29.37 5.78 15.92
C LEU A 642 30.74 5.14 15.68
N ILE A 643 30.97 4.00 16.33
CA ILE A 643 32.18 3.19 16.14
C ILE A 643 31.81 1.97 15.30
N SER A 644 32.41 1.83 14.13
CA SER A 644 32.23 0.68 13.26
C SER A 644 33.33 -0.34 13.53
N TRP A 645 32.96 -1.55 13.94
CA TRP A 645 33.90 -2.58 14.37
C TRP A 645 34.08 -3.67 13.31
N ARG A 646 35.36 -3.87 12.93
CA ARG A 646 35.82 -4.91 12.00
C ARG A 646 35.06 -4.90 10.66
N ARG A 647 35.15 -6.00 9.93
CA ARG A 647 34.49 -6.23 8.63
C ARG A 647 32.97 -6.07 8.69
N HIS A 648 32.32 -6.68 9.69
CA HIS A 648 30.85 -6.80 9.71
C HIS A 648 30.16 -5.48 10.03
N GLY A 649 30.74 -4.65 10.91
CA GLY A 649 30.28 -3.27 11.09
C GLY A 649 30.50 -2.42 9.84
N LEU A 650 31.67 -2.56 9.21
CA LEU A 650 32.04 -1.79 8.01
C LEU A 650 31.11 -2.07 6.83
N ILE A 651 30.79 -3.34 6.55
CA ILE A 651 29.90 -3.74 5.46
C ILE A 651 28.54 -3.02 5.57
N LEU A 652 27.94 -2.96 6.75
CA LEU A 652 26.63 -2.30 6.91
C LEU A 652 26.69 -0.82 6.50
N LEU A 653 27.77 -0.13 6.85
CA LEU A 653 27.97 1.29 6.53
C LEU A 653 28.36 1.53 5.06
N MET A 654 29.03 0.57 4.41
CA MET A 654 29.38 0.69 2.99
C MET A 654 28.13 0.80 2.10
N TYR A 655 27.06 0.09 2.46
CA TYR A 655 25.85 0.02 1.65
C TYR A 655 24.72 0.91 2.16
N ASN A 656 24.76 1.40 3.40
CA ASN A 656 23.69 2.18 4.01
C ASN A 656 24.20 3.51 4.56
N GLU A 657 23.45 4.59 4.31
CA GLU A 657 23.83 5.90 4.79
C GLU A 657 23.48 6.07 6.27
N VAL A 658 24.34 6.81 6.98
CA VAL A 658 24.17 7.14 8.40
C VAL A 658 24.50 8.61 8.62
N ILE A 659 23.77 9.25 9.51
CA ILE A 659 24.01 10.64 9.92
C ILE A 659 24.76 10.59 11.25
N VAL A 660 25.97 11.12 11.29
CA VAL A 660 26.85 10.98 12.46
C VAL A 660 27.79 12.18 12.59
N ASP A 661 28.01 12.65 13.83
CA ASP A 661 28.98 13.71 14.10
C ASP A 661 30.42 13.16 14.14
N ASN A 662 30.64 12.05 14.85
CA ASN A 662 31.92 11.36 14.95
C ASN A 662 31.83 9.88 14.52
N LEU A 663 32.28 9.57 13.30
CA LEU A 663 32.44 8.21 12.80
C LEU A 663 33.87 7.70 13.04
N ILE A 664 34.01 6.61 13.78
CA ILE A 664 35.30 5.97 14.06
C ILE A 664 35.30 4.56 13.50
N LEU A 665 36.36 4.18 12.78
CA LEU A 665 36.56 2.81 12.33
C LEU A 665 37.54 2.11 13.27
N ASP A 666 37.12 0.98 13.84
CA ASP A 666 37.94 0.19 14.77
C ASP A 666 38.22 -1.21 14.23
N PHE A 667 39.47 -1.44 13.86
CA PHE A 667 39.91 -2.71 13.30
C PHE A 667 40.61 -3.56 14.35
N HIS A 668 40.27 -4.86 14.36
CA HIS A 668 40.86 -5.87 15.26
C HIS A 668 41.51 -7.04 14.52
N ASP A 669 41.49 -7.01 13.18
CA ASP A 669 42.14 -7.99 12.32
C ASP A 669 43.01 -7.26 11.30
N ASN A 670 43.93 -8.01 10.68
CA ASN A 670 44.66 -7.48 9.54
C ASN A 670 43.80 -7.55 8.26
N PHE A 671 44.05 -6.64 7.32
CA PHE A 671 43.12 -6.26 6.24
C PHE A 671 43.20 -7.17 5.00
N SER A 672 44.40 -7.66 4.69
CA SER A 672 44.71 -8.37 3.44
C SER A 672 43.93 -9.67 3.22
N TYR A 673 43.33 -10.22 4.28
CA TYR A 673 42.45 -11.39 4.21
C TYR A 673 41.04 -11.13 4.75
N THR A 674 40.84 -10.07 5.55
CA THR A 674 39.50 -9.77 6.10
C THR A 674 38.69 -8.79 5.27
N LEU A 675 39.30 -7.95 4.44
CA LEU A 675 38.61 -6.95 3.62
C LEU A 675 38.95 -7.06 2.12
N ALA A 676 39.76 -8.05 1.72
CA ALA A 676 40.30 -8.13 0.36
C ALA A 676 39.27 -8.41 -0.73
N ASP A 677 38.10 -8.93 -0.41
CA ASP A 677 36.99 -9.15 -1.34
C ASP A 677 36.01 -7.96 -1.42
N LEU A 678 36.16 -6.96 -0.54
CA LEU A 678 35.26 -5.81 -0.52
C LEU A 678 35.56 -4.82 -1.65
N ASP A 679 34.50 -4.12 -2.09
CA ASP A 679 34.56 -3.11 -3.14
C ASP A 679 35.41 -1.89 -2.72
N SER A 680 36.44 -1.59 -3.51
CA SER A 680 37.40 -0.52 -3.20
C SER A 680 36.75 0.86 -3.16
N HIS A 681 35.76 1.12 -4.02
CA HIS A 681 35.15 2.46 -4.13
C HIS A 681 34.25 2.75 -2.93
N LEU A 682 33.45 1.76 -2.50
CA LEU A 682 32.64 1.87 -1.29
C LEU A 682 33.50 1.96 -0.02
N MET A 683 34.60 1.21 0.06
CA MET A 683 35.55 1.34 1.17
C MET A 683 36.15 2.75 1.22
N GLU A 684 36.62 3.28 0.09
CA GLU A 684 37.16 4.63 -0.01
C GLU A 684 36.15 5.69 0.45
N LYS A 685 34.87 5.58 0.07
CA LYS A 685 33.79 6.48 0.53
C LYS A 685 33.70 6.51 2.05
N ILE A 686 33.72 5.34 2.71
CA ILE A 686 33.60 5.25 4.17
C ILE A 686 34.87 5.70 4.88
N PHE A 687 36.05 5.34 4.37
CA PHE A 687 37.33 5.80 4.94
C PHE A 687 37.46 7.32 4.89
N LYS A 688 37.07 7.94 3.77
CA LYS A 688 37.02 9.41 3.64
C LYS A 688 36.00 10.04 4.59
N LYS A 689 34.83 9.42 4.78
CA LYS A 689 33.78 9.88 5.70
C LYS A 689 34.16 9.75 7.18
N SER A 690 34.97 8.77 7.55
CA SER A 690 35.37 8.55 8.95
C SER A 690 36.18 9.73 9.51
N ASN A 691 35.93 10.09 10.76
CA ASN A 691 36.70 11.11 11.48
C ASN A 691 38.04 10.52 11.91
N LYS A 692 38.03 9.28 12.43
CA LYS A 692 39.23 8.57 12.90
C LYS A 692 39.22 7.09 12.49
N ILE A 693 40.41 6.52 12.34
CA ILE A 693 40.65 5.09 12.16
C ILE A 693 41.62 4.66 13.25
N ASN A 694 41.16 3.76 14.11
CA ASN A 694 41.90 3.28 15.26
C ASN A 694 42.65 1.98 14.94
N PHE A 695 43.96 2.00 15.17
CA PHE A 695 44.86 0.87 15.01
C PHE A 695 45.41 0.44 16.38
N LYS A 696 45.72 -0.85 16.56
CA LYS A 696 46.21 -1.36 17.84
C LYS A 696 47.72 -1.25 18.04
N SER A 697 48.46 -0.95 16.97
CA SER A 697 49.91 -0.77 16.98
C SER A 697 50.38 0.00 15.74
N THR A 698 51.65 0.41 15.72
CA THR A 698 52.26 1.04 14.53
C THR A 698 52.27 0.07 13.34
N PHE A 699 52.67 -1.19 13.58
CA PHE A 699 52.61 -2.25 12.57
C PHE A 699 51.21 -2.45 11.99
N HIS A 700 50.15 -2.35 12.80
CA HIS A 700 48.78 -2.45 12.30
C HIS A 700 48.42 -1.31 11.34
N GLN A 701 48.87 -0.08 11.65
CA GLN A 701 48.70 1.06 10.75
C GLN A 701 49.49 0.89 9.45
N GLU A 702 50.73 0.39 9.51
CA GLU A 702 51.53 0.08 8.31
C GLU A 702 50.82 -0.95 7.42
N CYS A 703 50.29 -2.02 8.01
CA CYS A 703 49.49 -3.01 7.27
C CYS A 703 48.27 -2.39 6.58
N PHE A 704 47.62 -1.41 7.21
CA PHE A 704 46.49 -0.70 6.61
C PHE A 704 46.93 0.14 5.42
N ILE A 705 48.03 0.88 5.56
CA ILE A 705 48.59 1.72 4.48
C ILE A 705 48.95 0.85 3.28
N ASP A 706 49.59 -0.30 3.50
CA ASP A 706 49.92 -1.25 2.43
C ASP A 706 48.66 -1.84 1.79
N PHE A 707 47.63 -2.16 2.59
CA PHE A 707 46.36 -2.65 2.10
C PHE A 707 45.65 -1.63 1.21
N ILE A 708 45.50 -0.37 1.63
CA ILE A 708 44.81 0.66 0.82
C ILE A 708 45.58 0.93 -0.48
N LYS A 709 46.93 0.91 -0.44
CA LYS A 709 47.78 1.01 -1.64
C LYS A 709 47.54 -0.16 -2.59
N SER A 710 47.50 -1.39 -2.07
CA SER A 710 47.20 -2.59 -2.88
C SER A 710 45.81 -2.54 -3.54
N LYS A 711 44.88 -1.77 -2.95
CA LYS A 711 43.51 -1.58 -3.42
C LYS A 711 43.31 -0.37 -4.34
N ASN A 712 44.38 0.37 -4.66
CA ASN A 712 44.36 1.64 -5.37
C ASN A 712 43.43 2.69 -4.72
N ILE A 713 43.32 2.67 -3.40
CA ILE A 713 42.59 3.68 -2.63
C ILE A 713 43.55 4.84 -2.33
N ASN A 714 43.07 6.08 -2.51
CA ASN A 714 43.86 7.27 -2.23
C ASN A 714 44.31 7.34 -0.77
N GLU A 715 45.53 7.83 -0.54
CA GLU A 715 46.04 8.05 0.82
C GLU A 715 45.12 9.00 1.60
N LEU A 716 44.85 8.63 2.85
CA LEU A 716 44.06 9.44 3.78
C LEU A 716 44.99 10.38 4.56
N SER A 717 44.43 11.47 5.05
CA SER A 717 45.18 12.44 5.85
C SER A 717 45.65 11.81 7.18
N LEU A 718 46.88 12.11 7.58
CA LEU A 718 47.52 11.47 8.75
C LEU A 718 46.77 11.72 10.07
N ASP A 719 46.06 12.84 10.17
CA ASP A 719 45.21 13.19 11.33
C ASP A 719 44.03 12.23 11.52
N LYS A 720 43.67 11.42 10.52
CA LYS A 720 42.65 10.37 10.67
C LYS A 720 43.19 9.15 11.43
N TYR A 721 44.50 8.93 11.47
CA TYR A 721 45.06 7.72 12.06
C TYR A 721 45.34 7.91 13.55
N ASN A 722 44.82 6.98 14.36
CA ASN A 722 45.08 6.92 15.79
C ASN A 722 45.63 5.53 16.15
N ILE A 723 46.69 5.48 16.94
CA ILE A 723 47.18 4.22 17.51
C ILE A 723 46.68 4.12 18.96
N ILE A 724 45.69 3.26 19.17
CA ILE A 724 45.12 2.96 20.50
C ILE A 724 45.18 1.44 20.74
N PRO A 725 46.13 0.95 21.56
CA PRO A 725 46.27 -0.48 21.83
C PRO A 725 45.10 -1.00 22.67
N ASN A 726 44.91 -2.32 22.70
CA ASN A 726 43.95 -2.91 23.65
C ASN A 726 44.48 -2.79 25.09
N GLY A 727 43.55 -2.62 26.03
CA GLY A 727 43.85 -2.64 27.46
C GLY A 727 44.03 -4.05 28.00
N LEU A 728 44.41 -4.13 29.27
CA LEU A 728 44.59 -5.38 30.01
C LEU A 728 43.65 -5.42 31.23
N ARG A 729 43.29 -6.64 31.62
CA ARG A 729 42.59 -6.92 32.88
C ARG A 729 43.60 -6.98 34.02
N ILE A 730 44.11 -5.84 34.46
CA ILE A 730 45.24 -5.81 35.40
C ILE A 730 44.87 -6.42 36.76
N LEU A 731 43.74 -6.00 37.35
CA LEU A 731 43.35 -6.43 38.70
C LEU A 731 43.14 -7.96 38.82
N PRO A 732 42.40 -8.64 37.93
CA PRO A 732 42.29 -10.10 37.96
C PRO A 732 43.64 -10.83 37.91
N PHE A 733 44.56 -10.32 37.09
CA PHE A 733 45.91 -10.90 36.95
C PHE A 733 46.78 -10.66 38.20
N LEU A 734 46.61 -9.55 38.92
CA LEU A 734 47.32 -9.30 40.17
C LEU A 734 46.75 -10.13 41.35
N ASN A 735 45.43 -10.27 41.42
CA ASN A 735 44.75 -10.91 42.56
C ASN A 735 44.88 -12.44 42.58
N ASN A 736 44.95 -13.10 41.41
CA ASN A 736 45.05 -14.57 41.29
C ASN A 736 46.47 -15.14 41.48
N LYS A 737 47.32 -14.49 42.30
CA LYS A 737 48.68 -14.95 42.60
C LYS A 737 48.71 -16.14 43.57
N ILE A 738 47.56 -16.46 44.19
CA ILE A 738 47.44 -17.32 45.36
C ILE A 738 46.45 -18.47 45.06
N LEU A 739 46.73 -19.67 45.57
CA LEU A 739 45.87 -20.85 45.50
C LEU A 739 44.65 -20.74 46.44
N ASN A 740 43.62 -21.57 46.24
CA ASN A 740 42.43 -21.64 47.12
C ASN A 740 42.76 -21.88 48.61
N ASN A 741 43.98 -22.34 48.91
CA ASN A 741 44.48 -22.61 50.27
C ASN A 741 45.45 -21.52 50.80
N ASN A 742 45.48 -20.33 50.20
CA ASN A 742 46.39 -19.22 50.56
C ASN A 742 47.90 -19.46 50.31
N GLU A 743 48.25 -20.49 49.55
CA GLU A 743 49.64 -20.74 49.12
C GLU A 743 50.00 -19.94 47.85
N ALA A 744 51.19 -19.34 47.83
CA ALA A 744 51.67 -18.62 46.64
C ALA A 744 51.99 -19.60 45.51
N LEU A 745 51.57 -19.27 44.27
CA LEU A 745 51.94 -20.05 43.10
C LEU A 745 53.47 -20.02 42.89
N VAL A 746 54.10 -21.20 42.98
CA VAL A 746 55.54 -21.37 42.75
C VAL A 746 55.79 -21.59 41.26
N ARG A 747 56.64 -20.75 40.67
CA ARG A 747 56.99 -20.82 39.25
C ARG A 747 57.95 -21.98 38.99
N ASN A 748 57.66 -22.79 37.98
CA ASN A 748 58.54 -23.84 37.52
C ASN A 748 59.55 -23.25 36.48
N PRO A 749 60.87 -23.33 36.74
CA PRO A 749 61.89 -22.81 35.84
C PRO A 749 61.89 -23.42 34.43
N TYR A 750 61.43 -24.66 34.29
CA TYR A 750 61.45 -25.43 33.03
C TYR A 750 60.07 -25.48 32.34
N ARG A 751 59.10 -24.70 32.82
CA ARG A 751 57.73 -24.73 32.31
C ARG A 751 57.46 -23.59 31.32
N PHE A 752 56.80 -23.94 30.23
CA PHE A 752 56.39 -23.07 29.14
C PHE A 752 54.88 -23.09 29.00
N CYS A 753 54.30 -21.96 28.59
CA CYS A 753 52.91 -21.89 28.16
C CYS A 753 52.77 -21.35 26.74
N TYR A 754 51.70 -21.74 26.06
CA TYR A 754 51.21 -21.15 24.81
C TYR A 754 49.73 -20.84 25.00
N CYS A 755 49.31 -19.57 24.93
CA CYS A 755 47.97 -19.13 25.33
C CYS A 755 47.25 -18.35 24.21
N SER A 756 47.30 -18.86 22.99
CA SER A 756 46.82 -18.21 21.76
C SER A 756 46.31 -19.25 20.75
N SER A 757 45.71 -18.81 19.63
CA SER A 757 45.15 -19.71 18.62
C SER A 757 46.18 -20.67 18.02
N TYR A 758 45.85 -21.95 17.89
CA TYR A 758 46.81 -23.00 17.52
C TYR A 758 47.35 -22.88 16.08
N ASP A 759 46.64 -22.16 15.21
CA ASP A 759 47.08 -21.80 13.86
C ASP A 759 48.12 -20.67 13.82
N ARG A 760 48.57 -20.15 14.99
CA ARG A 760 49.57 -19.07 15.08
C ARG A 760 50.96 -19.58 15.45
N GLY A 761 51.55 -20.38 14.57
CA GLY A 761 52.94 -20.85 14.67
C GLY A 761 53.20 -21.96 15.70
N LEU A 762 52.18 -22.45 16.41
CA LEU A 762 52.33 -23.56 17.35
C LEU A 762 52.82 -24.84 16.66
N GLU A 763 52.32 -25.12 15.45
CA GLU A 763 52.75 -26.24 14.63
C GLU A 763 54.28 -26.27 14.48
N THR A 764 54.90 -25.17 14.04
CA THR A 764 56.36 -25.08 13.88
C THR A 764 57.10 -25.17 15.21
N ILE A 765 56.55 -24.57 16.27
CA ILE A 765 57.11 -24.71 17.62
C ILE A 765 57.18 -26.18 18.01
N LEU A 766 56.08 -26.93 17.83
CA LEU A 766 56.01 -28.33 18.20
C LEU A 766 56.88 -29.23 17.31
N GLU A 767 57.01 -28.91 16.01
CA GLU A 767 57.82 -29.69 15.08
C GLU A 767 59.33 -29.46 15.24
N LYS A 768 59.76 -28.21 15.48
CA LYS A 768 61.16 -27.81 15.28
C LYS A 768 61.85 -27.28 16.53
N ILE A 769 61.10 -26.69 17.46
CA ILE A 769 61.66 -26.04 18.66
C ILE A 769 61.54 -26.94 19.88
N TRP A 770 60.33 -27.42 20.15
CA TRP A 770 60.03 -28.20 21.34
C TRP A 770 60.86 -29.48 21.46
N PRO A 771 61.06 -30.29 20.39
CA PRO A 771 61.86 -31.52 20.50
C PRO A 771 63.32 -31.23 20.91
N VAL A 772 63.88 -30.11 20.46
CA VAL A 772 65.25 -29.69 20.84
C VAL A 772 65.30 -29.27 22.31
N ILE A 773 64.32 -28.49 22.78
CA ILE A 773 64.21 -28.09 24.19
C ILE A 773 64.06 -29.33 25.09
N TYR A 774 63.12 -30.21 24.79
CA TYR A 774 62.83 -31.38 25.61
C TYR A 774 64.00 -32.38 25.66
N ASN A 775 64.69 -32.61 24.53
CA ASN A 775 65.85 -33.52 24.50
C ASN A 775 67.02 -33.01 25.35
N ASN A 776 67.21 -31.69 25.46
CA ASN A 776 68.26 -31.09 26.29
C ASN A 776 67.82 -30.89 27.75
N GLN A 777 66.53 -30.71 28.00
CA GLN A 777 65.95 -30.58 29.33
C GLN A 777 64.67 -31.43 29.44
N PRO A 778 64.77 -32.72 29.81
CA PRO A 778 63.61 -33.62 29.90
C PRO A 778 62.60 -33.25 31.00
N LEU A 779 62.95 -32.35 31.93
CA LEU A 779 62.01 -31.79 32.92
C LEU A 779 61.15 -30.65 32.33
N ALA A 780 61.35 -30.27 31.07
CA ALA A 780 60.60 -29.20 30.45
C ALA A 780 59.17 -29.61 30.12
N GLU A 781 58.23 -28.71 30.42
CA GLU A 781 56.79 -28.91 30.17
C GLU A 781 56.25 -27.76 29.33
N LEU A 782 55.46 -28.06 28.28
CA LEU A 782 54.75 -27.08 27.45
C LEU A 782 53.25 -27.27 27.60
N HIS A 783 52.61 -26.27 28.20
CA HIS A 783 51.17 -26.25 28.40
C HIS A 783 50.50 -25.32 27.39
N ILE A 784 49.63 -25.87 26.54
CA ILE A 784 48.98 -25.12 25.46
C ILE A 784 47.48 -24.95 25.75
N TYR A 785 46.98 -23.74 25.51
CA TYR A 785 45.63 -23.30 25.87
C TYR A 785 45.00 -22.48 24.73
N TYR A 786 44.00 -23.04 24.06
CA TYR A 786 43.06 -22.33 23.18
C TYR A 786 41.98 -23.26 22.63
N GLY A 787 42.35 -24.51 22.34
CA GLY A 787 41.52 -25.49 21.65
C GLY A 787 41.49 -25.34 20.12
N MET A 788 40.80 -26.26 19.45
CA MET A 788 40.65 -26.30 17.98
C MET A 788 39.19 -26.12 17.54
N ASP A 789 38.32 -25.61 18.43
CA ASP A 789 36.86 -25.51 18.20
C ASP A 789 36.51 -24.62 16.99
N TYR A 790 37.33 -23.62 16.69
CA TYR A 790 37.16 -22.66 15.59
C TYR A 790 38.09 -22.90 14.40
N ILE A 791 38.79 -24.04 14.38
CA ILE A 791 39.60 -24.46 13.23
C ILE A 791 38.73 -25.39 12.39
N PHE A 792 38.63 -25.15 11.08
CA PHE A 792 37.78 -25.95 10.19
C PHE A 792 38.58 -26.91 9.29
N ASP A 793 39.91 -26.78 9.27
CA ASP A 793 40.79 -27.68 8.52
C ASP A 793 41.06 -28.97 9.32
N ASP A 794 40.44 -30.08 8.87
CA ASP A 794 40.62 -31.39 9.49
C ASP A 794 42.03 -31.96 9.30
N ASN A 795 42.75 -31.61 8.22
CA ASN A 795 44.14 -32.03 8.03
C ASN A 795 45.04 -31.37 9.07
N PHE A 796 44.85 -30.06 9.29
CA PHE A 796 45.54 -29.33 10.35
C PHE A 796 45.23 -29.93 11.73
N LYS A 797 43.96 -30.18 12.06
CA LYS A 797 43.57 -30.82 13.34
C LYS A 797 44.25 -32.16 13.54
N ASN A 798 44.24 -33.03 12.52
CA ASN A 798 44.85 -34.35 12.59
C ASN A 798 46.36 -34.28 12.76
N LYS A 799 47.01 -33.31 12.12
CA LYS A 799 48.44 -33.03 12.29
C LYS A 799 48.75 -32.57 13.72
N MET A 800 48.00 -31.59 14.23
CA MET A 800 48.20 -31.06 15.58
C MET A 800 47.98 -32.10 16.67
N LYS A 801 46.95 -32.96 16.56
CA LYS A 801 46.72 -34.08 17.51
C LYS A 801 47.93 -35.01 17.61
N LYS A 802 48.62 -35.29 16.50
CA LYS A 802 49.86 -36.09 16.53
C LYS A 802 50.98 -35.34 17.24
N LEU A 803 51.15 -34.06 16.96
CA LEU A 803 52.17 -33.22 17.60
C LEU A 803 51.93 -33.07 19.11
N PHE A 804 50.68 -33.04 19.58
CA PHE A 804 50.37 -32.98 21.01
C PHE A 804 50.77 -34.26 21.78
N SER A 805 50.91 -35.39 21.09
CA SER A 805 51.29 -36.66 21.72
C SER A 805 52.79 -36.77 22.04
N GLN A 806 53.59 -35.77 21.66
CA GLN A 806 55.02 -35.76 21.94
C GLN A 806 55.31 -35.47 23.42
N SER A 807 56.48 -35.93 23.90
CA SER A 807 56.84 -35.83 25.31
C SER A 807 56.91 -34.38 25.80
N GLY A 808 56.41 -34.15 27.02
CA GLY A 808 56.39 -32.84 27.67
C GLY A 808 55.31 -31.86 27.16
N VAL A 809 54.44 -32.24 26.22
CA VAL A 809 53.36 -31.37 25.73
C VAL A 809 52.02 -31.73 26.37
N MET A 810 51.25 -30.72 26.78
CA MET A 810 49.93 -30.89 27.37
C MET A 810 48.93 -29.90 26.77
N ASP A 811 47.93 -30.42 26.04
CA ASP A 811 46.80 -29.64 25.51
C ASP A 811 45.66 -29.56 26.54
N HIS A 812 45.28 -28.33 26.88
CA HIS A 812 44.19 -28.06 27.82
C HIS A 812 42.94 -27.52 27.14
N GLY A 813 42.95 -27.33 25.81
CA GLY A 813 41.83 -26.72 25.09
C GLY A 813 41.53 -25.27 25.55
N ARG A 814 40.29 -24.81 25.33
CA ARG A 814 39.86 -23.47 25.75
C ARG A 814 39.49 -23.47 27.24
N GLN A 815 40.18 -22.65 28.04
CA GLN A 815 40.00 -22.60 29.50
C GLN A 815 39.53 -21.20 29.97
N PRO A 816 38.81 -21.12 31.11
CA PRO A 816 38.48 -19.85 31.76
C PRO A 816 39.73 -19.02 32.11
N MET A 817 39.55 -17.70 32.19
CA MET A 817 40.63 -16.74 32.44
C MET A 817 41.46 -17.08 33.69
N GLU A 818 40.83 -17.52 34.78
CA GLU A 818 41.50 -17.85 36.04
C GLU A 818 42.58 -18.92 35.86
N LEU A 819 42.32 -19.93 35.03
CA LEU A 819 43.29 -20.98 34.72
C LEU A 819 44.42 -20.46 33.84
N ILE A 820 44.13 -19.56 32.90
CA ILE A 820 45.17 -18.90 32.08
C ILE A 820 46.08 -18.03 32.96
N ILE A 821 45.52 -17.29 33.92
CA ILE A 821 46.30 -16.49 34.88
C ILE A 821 47.19 -17.41 35.71
N ARG A 822 46.61 -18.47 36.27
CA ARG A 822 47.35 -19.48 37.06
C ARG A 822 48.51 -20.05 36.25
N GLU A 823 48.26 -20.47 35.00
CA GLU A 823 49.31 -21.01 34.15
C GLU A 823 50.44 -19.99 33.94
N LYS A 824 50.12 -18.73 33.62
CA LYS A 824 51.14 -17.69 33.44
C LYS A 824 51.94 -17.41 34.74
N TYR A 825 51.40 -17.67 35.92
CA TYR A 825 52.17 -17.65 37.17
C TYR A 825 53.09 -18.86 37.34
N LEU A 826 52.66 -20.04 36.91
CA LEU A 826 53.43 -21.29 36.99
C LEU A 826 54.54 -21.37 35.94
N SER A 827 54.29 -20.91 34.71
CA SER A 827 55.20 -20.98 33.58
C SER A 827 56.31 -19.94 33.64
N THR A 828 57.56 -20.31 33.35
CA THR A 828 58.66 -19.33 33.22
C THR A 828 58.60 -18.56 31.92
N PHE A 829 58.24 -19.24 30.83
CA PHE A 829 58.24 -18.68 29.50
C PHE A 829 56.87 -18.80 28.83
N HIS A 830 56.45 -17.76 28.12
CA HIS A 830 55.35 -17.83 27.17
C HIS A 830 55.95 -18.01 25.78
N LEU A 831 55.98 -19.25 25.28
CA LEU A 831 56.60 -19.58 24.01
C LEU A 831 55.66 -19.20 22.87
N TYR A 832 55.92 -18.08 22.20
CA TYR A 832 55.03 -17.52 21.19
C TYR A 832 55.80 -16.95 19.99
N ILE A 833 56.67 -17.77 19.41
CA ILE A 833 57.47 -17.38 18.25
C ILE A 833 56.73 -17.75 16.96
N ASN A 834 56.38 -16.74 16.17
CA ASN A 834 55.71 -16.89 14.87
C ASN A 834 55.93 -15.65 14.01
N ASN A 835 55.67 -15.74 12.70
CA ASN A 835 55.72 -14.63 11.75
C ASN A 835 54.32 -14.32 11.18
N SER A 836 53.27 -14.51 11.99
CA SER A 836 51.91 -14.26 11.52
C SER A 836 51.62 -12.77 11.47
N ILE A 837 51.27 -12.28 10.28
CA ILE A 837 50.74 -10.92 10.12
C ILE A 837 49.36 -10.74 10.76
N ALA A 838 48.70 -11.82 11.19
CA ALA A 838 47.42 -11.74 11.88
C ALA A 838 47.53 -11.19 13.31
N GLU A 839 48.75 -11.11 13.86
CA GLU A 839 48.99 -10.46 15.14
C GLU A 839 49.20 -8.97 14.97
N ILE A 840 48.21 -8.19 15.43
CA ILE A 840 48.20 -6.72 15.38
C ILE A 840 48.35 -6.07 16.76
N ASP A 841 48.23 -6.85 17.84
CA ASP A 841 48.37 -6.36 19.21
C ASP A 841 48.88 -7.41 20.19
N CYS A 842 48.34 -8.63 20.13
CA CYS A 842 48.65 -9.74 21.02
C CYS A 842 48.46 -9.46 22.53
N ILE A 843 47.19 -9.36 22.96
CA ILE A 843 46.80 -9.18 24.38
C ILE A 843 47.46 -10.25 25.28
N SER A 844 47.50 -11.50 24.82
CA SER A 844 48.01 -12.63 25.62
C SER A 844 49.47 -12.45 26.05
N ILE A 845 50.31 -11.84 25.21
CA ILE A 845 51.72 -11.56 25.54
C ILE A 845 51.84 -10.40 26.52
N LYS A 846 51.03 -9.35 26.36
CA LYS A 846 50.97 -8.22 27.30
C LYS A 846 50.51 -8.67 28.69
N GLU A 847 49.53 -9.57 28.77
CA GLU A 847 49.08 -10.19 30.03
C GLU A 847 50.21 -10.96 30.74
N SER A 848 51.12 -11.60 30.00
CA SER A 848 52.27 -12.31 30.56
C SER A 848 53.24 -11.36 31.29
N LEU A 849 53.33 -10.10 30.87
CA LEU A 849 54.15 -9.07 31.53
C LEU A 849 53.69 -8.82 32.97
N ILE A 850 52.38 -8.91 33.24
CA ILE A 850 51.80 -8.71 34.58
C ILE A 850 52.26 -9.82 35.54
N THR A 851 52.12 -11.07 35.10
CA THR A 851 52.48 -12.24 35.93
C THR A 851 53.99 -12.43 36.06
N GLY A 852 54.78 -11.94 35.09
CA GLY A 852 56.20 -12.23 34.96
C GLY A 852 56.51 -13.52 34.21
N CYS A 853 55.56 -14.05 33.45
CA CYS A 853 55.83 -15.08 32.45
C CYS A 853 56.58 -14.40 31.28
N ILE A 854 57.78 -14.85 30.95
CA ILE A 854 58.64 -14.13 30.00
C ILE A 854 58.23 -14.51 28.56
N PRO A 855 57.77 -13.56 27.74
CA PRO A 855 57.47 -13.86 26.34
C PRO A 855 58.73 -14.21 25.56
N ILE A 856 58.67 -15.31 24.81
CA ILE A 856 59.64 -15.68 23.78
C ILE A 856 58.95 -15.45 22.43
N ILE A 857 59.36 -14.41 21.73
CA ILE A 857 58.66 -13.89 20.55
C ILE A 857 59.63 -13.64 19.39
N SER A 858 59.10 -13.46 18.18
CA SER A 858 59.91 -13.16 17.00
C SER A 858 60.19 -11.65 16.89
N ASN A 859 61.22 -11.29 16.14
CA ASN A 859 61.49 -9.91 15.72
C ASN A 859 60.73 -9.57 14.43
N PHE A 860 59.41 -9.84 14.42
CA PHE A 860 58.54 -9.69 13.26
C PHE A 860 57.21 -9.01 13.63
N GLY A 861 56.69 -8.18 12.73
CA GLY A 861 55.40 -7.52 12.87
C GLY A 861 55.23 -6.77 14.19
N VAL A 862 54.07 -6.94 14.83
CA VAL A 862 53.74 -6.27 16.10
C VAL A 862 54.71 -6.63 17.23
N PHE A 863 55.39 -7.77 17.18
CA PHE A 863 56.27 -8.22 18.26
C PHE A 863 57.51 -7.33 18.41
N LYS A 864 57.91 -6.58 17.38
CA LYS A 864 58.93 -5.53 17.47
C LYS A 864 58.56 -4.45 18.50
N GLU A 865 57.26 -4.24 18.69
CA GLU A 865 56.68 -3.29 19.64
C GLU A 865 56.29 -3.98 20.98
N ARG A 866 56.74 -5.22 21.25
CA ARG A 866 56.39 -5.97 22.47
C ARG A 866 57.63 -6.35 23.27
N HIS A 867 57.49 -6.36 24.60
CA HIS A 867 58.59 -6.70 25.51
C HIS A 867 58.68 -8.22 25.72
N GLY A 868 59.89 -8.75 25.62
CA GLY A 868 60.19 -10.17 25.76
C GLY A 868 61.61 -10.49 25.28
N ILE A 869 61.96 -11.77 25.24
CA ILE A 869 63.16 -12.23 24.55
C ILE A 869 62.79 -12.40 23.09
N GLN A 870 63.41 -11.60 22.23
CA GLN A 870 63.11 -11.54 20.80
C GLN A 870 64.17 -12.30 19.99
N PHE A 871 63.72 -13.06 19.00
CA PHE A 871 64.59 -13.77 18.07
C PHE A 871 64.26 -13.43 16.61
N ASN A 872 65.27 -13.35 15.75
CA ASN A 872 65.03 -13.41 14.32
C ASN A 872 64.40 -14.76 13.99
N TRP A 873 63.38 -14.77 13.14
CA TRP A 873 62.54 -15.96 12.94
C TRP A 873 62.24 -16.19 11.45
N ASP A 874 62.60 -17.37 10.98
CA ASP A 874 62.18 -17.94 9.70
C ASP A 874 61.84 -19.41 9.95
N PRO A 875 60.54 -19.79 9.92
CA PRO A 875 60.11 -21.15 10.19
C PRO A 875 60.62 -22.16 9.14
N ASN A 876 61.06 -21.71 7.96
CA ASN A 876 61.60 -22.58 6.92
C ASN A 876 63.10 -22.87 7.09
N ASN A 877 63.80 -22.07 7.88
CA ASN A 877 65.22 -22.26 8.15
C ASN A 877 65.44 -23.15 9.38
N ASN A 878 65.71 -24.43 9.14
CA ASN A 878 65.90 -25.41 10.22
C ASN A 878 67.13 -25.10 11.10
N GLU A 879 68.20 -24.55 10.54
CA GLU A 879 69.39 -24.16 11.31
C GLU A 879 69.06 -23.02 12.28
N LEU A 880 68.36 -21.99 11.79
CA LEU A 880 67.88 -20.90 12.64
C LEU A 880 66.93 -21.39 13.73
N CYS A 881 66.00 -22.30 13.40
CA CYS A 881 65.10 -22.90 14.40
C CYS A 881 65.90 -23.60 15.52
N GLN A 882 66.92 -24.39 15.17
CA GLN A 882 67.78 -25.04 16.16
C GLN A 882 68.58 -24.03 16.99
N GLN A 883 69.14 -22.99 16.36
CA GLN A 883 69.85 -21.91 17.06
C GLN A 883 68.94 -21.20 18.06
N VAL A 884 67.70 -20.89 17.67
CA VAL A 884 66.70 -20.29 18.57
C VAL A 884 66.39 -21.21 19.75
N ALA A 885 66.15 -22.51 19.51
CA ALA A 885 65.91 -23.47 20.58
C ALA A 885 67.08 -23.55 21.57
N ASN A 886 68.33 -23.61 21.07
CA ASN A 886 69.53 -23.61 21.89
C ASN A 886 69.68 -22.32 22.71
N ASN A 887 69.38 -21.17 22.13
CA ASN A 887 69.40 -19.90 22.86
C ASN A 887 68.34 -19.83 23.96
N ILE A 888 67.14 -20.37 23.71
CA ILE A 888 66.10 -20.50 24.74
C ILE A 888 66.62 -21.36 25.90
N ILE A 889 67.29 -22.47 25.63
CA ILE A 889 67.90 -23.33 26.66
C ILE A 889 68.97 -22.57 27.45
N ILE A 890 69.85 -21.81 26.78
CA ILE A 890 70.87 -20.99 27.44
C ILE A 890 70.23 -19.98 28.40
N HIS A 891 69.16 -19.30 27.97
CA HIS A 891 68.41 -18.41 28.84
C HIS A 891 67.79 -19.17 30.01
N MET A 892 67.15 -20.32 29.76
CA MET A 892 66.49 -21.18 30.74
C MET A 892 67.41 -21.58 31.90
N HIS A 893 68.69 -21.83 31.65
CA HIS A 893 69.67 -22.20 32.67
C HIS A 893 70.30 -21.03 33.42
N ASN A 894 70.06 -19.78 33.01
CA ASN A 894 70.59 -18.59 33.66
C ASN A 894 69.52 -17.89 34.51
N PHE A 895 69.35 -18.36 35.75
CA PHE A 895 68.29 -17.89 36.66
C PHE A 895 68.38 -16.41 37.02
N ASP A 896 69.59 -15.88 37.21
CA ASP A 896 69.78 -14.46 37.53
C ASP A 896 69.35 -13.58 36.37
N ASN A 897 69.74 -13.95 35.14
CA ASN A 897 69.31 -13.24 33.94
C ASN A 897 67.78 -13.31 33.74
N ILE A 898 67.18 -14.50 33.92
CA ILE A 898 65.71 -14.67 33.88
C ILE A 898 65.02 -13.76 34.89
N ASN A 899 65.51 -13.69 36.13
CA ASN A 899 64.94 -12.85 37.17
C ASN A 899 65.06 -11.36 36.83
N ASN A 900 66.19 -10.93 36.27
CA ASN A 900 66.39 -9.56 35.79
C ASN A 900 65.43 -9.21 34.66
N ILE A 901 65.32 -10.07 33.63
CA ILE A 901 64.38 -9.90 32.52
C ILE A 901 62.94 -9.80 33.06
N ARG A 902 62.55 -10.71 33.97
CA ARG A 902 61.22 -10.72 34.58
C ARG A 902 60.90 -9.42 35.31
N ASN A 903 61.83 -8.90 36.10
CA ASN A 903 61.63 -7.66 36.85
C ASN A 903 61.51 -6.45 35.90
N ASN A 904 62.19 -6.49 34.75
CA ASN A 904 62.10 -5.44 33.74
C ASN A 904 60.76 -5.48 33.00
N ILE A 905 60.31 -6.66 32.54
CA ILE A 905 59.03 -6.76 31.79
C ILE A 905 57.81 -6.36 32.65
N LYS A 906 57.85 -6.59 33.96
CA LYS A 906 56.79 -6.18 34.91
C LYS A 906 56.63 -4.66 35.03
N LYS A 907 57.65 -3.89 34.64
CA LYS A 907 57.62 -2.42 34.62
C LYS A 907 57.28 -1.86 33.23
N SER A 908 56.85 -2.71 32.30
CA SER A 908 56.51 -2.30 30.94
C SER A 908 55.41 -1.24 30.94
N ASN A 909 55.63 -0.19 30.15
CA ASN A 909 54.62 0.82 29.82
C ASN A 909 53.45 0.28 28.96
N LEU A 910 53.55 -0.96 28.47
CA LEU A 910 52.47 -1.64 27.73
C LEU A 910 51.41 -2.26 28.65
N ILE A 911 51.64 -2.25 29.97
CA ILE A 911 50.67 -2.68 30.98
C ILE A 911 49.71 -1.52 31.25
N ILE A 912 48.67 -1.41 30.43
CA ILE A 912 47.67 -0.32 30.51
C ILE A 912 46.30 -0.94 30.77
N ASP A 913 45.55 -0.39 31.74
CA ASP A 913 44.22 -0.86 32.09
C ASP A 913 43.18 -0.47 31.03
N TRP A 914 42.14 -1.29 30.86
CA TRP A 914 41.01 -0.97 29.98
C TRP A 914 40.33 0.37 30.30
N PHE A 915 40.28 0.78 31.57
CA PHE A 915 39.72 2.05 31.97
C PHE A 915 40.53 3.25 31.42
N ASP A 916 41.86 3.16 31.42
CA ASP A 916 42.71 4.23 30.89
C ASP A 916 42.70 4.23 29.36
N ILE A 917 42.59 3.07 28.72
CA ILE A 917 42.33 2.99 27.28
C ILE A 917 40.97 3.63 26.94
N ALA A 918 39.92 3.35 27.71
CA ALA A 918 38.60 3.95 27.49
C ALA A 918 38.63 5.49 27.60
N LYS A 919 39.40 6.06 28.54
CA LYS A 919 39.64 7.51 28.61
C LYS A 919 40.40 8.03 27.39
N LEU A 920 41.44 7.31 26.95
CA LEU A 920 42.20 7.68 25.75
C LEU A 920 41.30 7.74 24.52
N TRP A 921 40.36 6.80 24.38
CA TRP A 921 39.33 6.87 23.34
C TRP A 921 38.49 8.14 23.42
N LEU A 922 37.96 8.50 24.61
CA LEU A 922 37.16 9.72 24.78
C LEU A 922 37.94 11.00 24.44
N ASN A 923 39.23 11.04 24.79
CA ASN A 923 40.10 12.18 24.45
C ASN A 923 40.38 12.31 22.93
N ASN A 924 40.17 11.25 22.17
CA ASN A 924 40.32 11.25 20.71
C ASN A 924 38.96 11.41 19.97
N ILE A 925 37.84 11.33 20.70
CA ILE A 925 36.48 11.58 20.20
C ILE A 925 36.11 13.06 20.32
N ASN A 926 36.48 13.69 21.45
CA ASN A 926 36.32 15.13 21.68
C ASN A 926 37.44 15.92 21.02
#